data_AF-A0AAV1P0U3-F1
#
_entry.id   AF-A0AAV1P0U3-F1
#
_cell.length_a   1.000
_cell.length_b   1.000
_cell.length_c   1.000
_cell.angle_alpha   90.00
_cell.angle_beta   90.00
_cell.angle_gamma   90.00
#
_symmetry.space_group_name_H-M   'P 1'
#
loop_
_entity.id
_entity.type
_entity.pdbx_description
1 polymer ?
#
loop_
_entity_poly.entity_id
_entity_poly.type
_entity_poly.pdbx_seq_one_letter_code
_entity_poly.pdbx_strand_id
1 'polypeptide(L)'
;MTLMMNKDSAVLQGAFLLADKLCHPSSLSSLQKADWSRVEHPILAAVREICGQEEVSGLPNSKAACWRKKLICVVWLKLLCREAEEDVETAWRENPFFPLQNALPEVNHVVLLELIKSMSASKIFAHLLLCLPQSQICCELERLTQHVKSNPTSEDDVRLFLELWWELWKGRDERTAVGEESIETMFANQFTRLTTKPASMSHQAAKRFKLDTSASLPNTDILYILLHALKDMRDHISTTDLCLQALAISLDALYTSFLTERAVALPTEENMHILSKAVIIREKNNEKLSPELIHEVQRDLSTSNSPSRFQPSQMKLTEAFKIVTELAQFWQKSGFLEVCDGSNPSYSAFKLQQSVQRVLTALEEADLPENVTEMSVQKAEKNILRGLLESLTFPAIESNPEVNMRVTTTIISHRLDDYHNFAVLFASERSWADIDEQWMDCLEKNKAAFQQLDTLIKLSSTLTSKLHSEGSSVSQCRRLMKVVADIFSSLSLEDKNKALDTMLKLSSRGFFGRSIPSVVTKGFEQELNMAFNCIIQGGAGAAQQGNLSTAVSLIARVAFQNPEATLRSCCHSAIFNKGAFALMAKILQQLPGLRGQRVRRGPNEDIDRRAPASGRGLLCWCLKEVVRTRSLSGNEKEQFLKFLGLLMMPVMTVEGEEKRFLLPQEVVNTFVLPNLSMGHSSVDVELSLQLIHTALSVDVHEGDSSSPHWVLDCSPFPLLFVLSQLLNQTLRCWEQTPEGAVHHWSMDTKELLVSLLTSLGQVVGAEVAAALSSWSRALFWLYNKMEELDWTVRFHLKPVWGEHFKNEVPSSLLAVCNLPEQEWSGLDLPQYGQGTGLLAWMECCSLSDSLQSTMLSRLSLDQRRPDHVGMFSKGLLVALTQALPWCSVSQWSRLLGALRELISSGRLHVPFSLEYVDFLPLLDLRKFSCELRLSVLLLRVLQLLCGSSCSHWLSADGWAHIGRLYAHAVRDMINTLRAKLPLPSSGTGAVSSSTPASTDPAAKTSEVSKDSLKDDRQVEEGTPIKLEQMEEEAETFPSQEVLFVLSQLFCHVQHIQVMMPLGQCEPLFLCSLEILSHYEAIMGAFPDSSSPLESDNTRHFLTTITDNLENQEMKAVLQQKIAQLVSSAA
;
A
#
# COMPACT_ATOMS: atom_id res chain seq x y z
N MET A 1 14.49 56.50 9.99
CA MET A 1 14.59 55.96 8.62
C MET A 1 13.93 56.98 7.70
N THR A 2 14.56 57.36 6.58
CA THR A 2 14.20 58.59 5.86
C THR A 2 13.03 58.39 4.91
N LEU A 3 11.83 58.85 5.31
CA LEU A 3 10.62 58.84 4.49
C LEU A 3 10.69 59.88 3.37
N MET A 4 11.26 59.52 2.22
CA MET A 4 10.99 60.25 0.97
C MET A 4 9.58 59.87 0.48
N MET A 5 8.75 60.87 0.19
CA MET A 5 7.47 60.65 -0.50
C MET A 5 7.74 60.06 -1.90
N ASN A 6 6.98 59.03 -2.26
CA ASN A 6 6.97 58.51 -3.63
C ASN A 6 6.39 59.58 -4.59
N LYS A 7 6.89 59.63 -5.84
CA LYS A 7 6.41 60.56 -6.89
C LYS A 7 4.88 60.50 -7.02
N ASP A 8 4.35 59.28 -7.12
CA ASP A 8 2.91 59.01 -7.22
C ASP A 8 2.11 59.64 -6.06
N SER A 9 2.68 59.71 -4.85
CA SER A 9 2.04 60.33 -3.67
C SER A 9 2.07 61.86 -3.69
N ALA A 10 3.13 62.46 -4.22
CA ALA A 10 3.23 63.92 -4.40
C ALA A 10 2.25 64.43 -5.46
N VAL A 11 1.99 63.64 -6.53
CA VAL A 11 1.01 63.96 -7.57
C VAL A 11 -0.42 63.99 -6.99
N LEU A 12 -0.80 63.00 -6.16
CA LEU A 12 -2.09 63.02 -5.44
C LEU A 12 -2.20 64.20 -4.47
N GLN A 13 -1.16 64.49 -3.70
CA GLN A 13 -1.15 65.65 -2.80
C GLN A 13 -1.39 66.96 -3.56
N GLY A 14 -0.67 67.17 -4.68
CA GLY A 14 -0.84 68.36 -5.52
C GLY A 14 -2.26 68.52 -6.06
N ALA A 15 -2.89 67.40 -6.48
CA ALA A 15 -4.25 67.40 -6.99
C ALA A 15 -5.31 67.77 -5.94
N PHE A 16 -5.26 67.17 -4.74
CA PHE A 16 -6.20 67.51 -3.67
C PHE A 16 -5.98 68.94 -3.13
N LEU A 17 -4.74 69.41 -3.04
CA LEU A 17 -4.45 70.81 -2.66
C LEU A 17 -4.88 71.82 -3.74
N LEU A 18 -4.95 71.42 -5.01
CA LEU A 18 -5.55 72.24 -6.07
C LEU A 18 -7.08 72.23 -5.98
N ALA A 19 -7.69 71.08 -5.69
CA ALA A 19 -9.13 70.96 -5.46
C ALA A 19 -9.63 71.83 -4.28
N ASP A 20 -8.93 71.83 -3.14
CA ASP A 20 -9.30 72.68 -1.98
C ASP A 20 -9.16 74.18 -2.26
N LYS A 21 -8.19 74.58 -3.10
CA LYS A 21 -8.10 75.97 -3.62
C LYS A 21 -9.27 76.34 -4.53
N LEU A 22 -9.77 75.39 -5.32
CA LEU A 22 -10.96 75.58 -6.17
C LEU A 22 -12.26 75.66 -5.35
N CYS A 23 -12.27 75.19 -4.10
CA CYS A 23 -13.41 75.36 -3.18
C CYS A 23 -13.56 76.77 -2.58
N HIS A 24 -12.55 77.65 -2.68
CA HIS A 24 -12.53 78.89 -1.90
C HIS A 24 -13.74 79.82 -2.18
N PRO A 25 -14.37 80.42 -1.15
CA PRO A 25 -13.90 80.55 0.25
C PRO A 25 -14.21 79.35 1.16
N SER A 26 -14.88 78.31 0.67
CA SER A 26 -15.08 77.03 1.36
C SER A 26 -13.88 76.08 1.20
N SER A 27 -13.91 74.94 1.89
CA SER A 27 -12.92 73.85 1.81
C SER A 27 -13.61 72.53 1.41
N LEU A 28 -12.85 71.56 0.89
CA LEU A 28 -13.31 70.18 0.62
C LEU A 28 -14.03 69.53 1.82
N SER A 29 -13.63 69.90 3.04
CA SER A 29 -14.26 69.49 4.31
C SER A 29 -15.73 69.94 4.47
N SER A 30 -16.22 70.81 3.59
CA SER A 30 -17.57 71.40 3.58
C SER A 30 -18.32 71.24 2.24
N LEU A 31 -17.73 70.54 1.27
CA LEU A 31 -18.22 70.43 -0.11
C LEU A 31 -19.64 69.84 -0.20
N GLN A 32 -20.49 70.44 -1.04
CA GLN A 32 -21.82 69.92 -1.39
C GLN A 32 -21.77 69.14 -2.72
N LYS A 33 -22.65 68.16 -2.89
CA LYS A 33 -22.68 67.27 -4.07
C LYS A 33 -22.71 68.03 -5.40
N ALA A 34 -23.51 69.09 -5.48
CA ALA A 34 -23.63 69.95 -6.68
C ALA A 34 -22.30 70.63 -7.09
N ASP A 35 -21.36 70.84 -6.16
CA ASP A 35 -20.08 71.49 -6.40
C ASP A 35 -18.96 70.54 -6.85
N TRP A 36 -19.16 69.22 -6.82
CA TRP A 36 -18.13 68.21 -7.16
C TRP A 36 -17.51 68.42 -8.55
N SER A 37 -18.32 68.79 -9.54
CA SER A 37 -17.89 69.08 -10.92
C SER A 37 -16.85 70.21 -11.03
N ARG A 38 -16.71 71.07 -10.01
CA ARG A 38 -15.69 72.14 -9.95
C ARG A 38 -14.32 71.63 -9.49
N VAL A 39 -14.27 70.46 -8.84
CA VAL A 39 -13.09 69.98 -8.10
C VAL A 39 -12.64 68.57 -8.47
N GLU A 40 -13.47 67.79 -9.20
CA GLU A 40 -13.12 66.42 -9.59
C GLU A 40 -11.93 66.35 -10.56
N HIS A 41 -11.80 67.33 -11.47
CA HIS A 41 -10.89 67.21 -12.61
C HIS A 41 -9.40 67.08 -12.22
N PRO A 42 -8.84 67.89 -11.30
CA PRO A 42 -7.48 67.66 -10.78
C PRO A 42 -7.27 66.26 -10.20
N ILE A 43 -8.24 65.75 -9.43
CA ILE A 43 -8.15 64.47 -8.72
C ILE A 43 -8.18 63.32 -9.73
N LEU A 44 -9.14 63.33 -10.66
CA LEU A 44 -9.29 62.30 -11.69
C LEU A 44 -8.19 62.34 -12.76
N ALA A 45 -7.52 63.47 -12.95
CA ALA A 45 -6.31 63.56 -13.78
C ALA A 45 -5.11 62.89 -13.09
N ALA A 46 -4.87 63.19 -11.80
CA ALA A 46 -3.80 62.57 -11.02
C ALA A 46 -3.98 61.04 -10.87
N VAL A 47 -5.22 60.58 -10.63
CA VAL A 47 -5.53 59.14 -10.59
C VAL A 47 -5.18 58.46 -11.92
N ARG A 48 -5.48 59.10 -13.06
CA ARG A 48 -5.11 58.60 -14.39
C ARG A 48 -3.60 58.61 -14.65
N GLU A 49 -2.86 59.66 -14.25
CA GLU A 49 -1.38 59.68 -14.36
C GLU A 49 -0.74 58.49 -13.61
N ILE A 50 -1.23 58.18 -12.41
CA ILE A 50 -0.66 57.17 -11.52
C ILE A 50 -1.03 55.73 -11.93
N CYS A 51 -2.24 55.55 -12.48
CA CYS A 51 -2.67 54.26 -13.05
C CYS A 51 -1.99 53.97 -14.40
N GLY A 52 -1.57 55.00 -15.13
CA GLY A 52 -1.11 54.92 -16.52
C GLY A 52 -2.27 54.96 -17.52
N GLN A 53 -1.96 55.08 -18.81
CA GLN A 53 -2.95 54.94 -19.87
C GLN A 53 -3.38 53.47 -20.01
N GLU A 54 -4.68 53.22 -20.15
CA GLU A 54 -5.28 51.89 -20.26
C GLU A 54 -5.28 51.40 -21.72
N GLU A 55 -4.11 51.02 -22.23
CA GLU A 55 -3.88 50.33 -23.51
C GLU A 55 -2.44 49.70 -23.46
N VAL A 56 -2.07 48.58 -24.07
CA VAL A 56 -2.59 47.89 -25.28
C VAL A 56 -2.80 46.37 -25.06
N SER A 57 -2.22 45.77 -24.01
CA SER A 57 -2.31 44.32 -23.74
C SER A 57 -3.40 43.97 -22.72
N GLY A 58 -4.23 42.98 -23.04
CA GLY A 58 -5.38 42.53 -22.22
C GLY A 58 -5.02 41.73 -20.98
N LEU A 59 -4.11 42.24 -20.13
CA LEU A 59 -3.95 41.81 -18.74
C LEU A 59 -4.30 42.99 -17.82
N PRO A 60 -5.05 42.78 -16.73
CA PRO A 60 -5.36 43.85 -15.80
C PRO A 60 -4.09 44.39 -15.12
N ASN A 61 -3.85 45.70 -15.24
CA ASN A 61 -2.71 46.38 -14.63
C ASN A 61 -2.86 46.41 -13.10
N SER A 62 -2.28 45.41 -12.42
CA SER A 62 -2.39 45.23 -10.96
C SER A 62 -1.92 46.46 -10.16
N LYS A 63 -0.95 47.23 -10.68
CA LYS A 63 -0.50 48.50 -10.08
C LYS A 63 -1.63 49.53 -10.02
N ALA A 64 -2.45 49.64 -11.07
CA ALA A 64 -3.58 50.58 -11.13
C ALA A 64 -4.66 50.19 -10.11
N ALA A 65 -5.07 48.92 -10.08
CA ALA A 65 -6.06 48.43 -9.11
C ALA A 65 -5.58 48.62 -7.65
N CYS A 66 -4.30 48.35 -7.37
CA CYS A 66 -3.68 48.60 -6.07
C CYS A 66 -3.71 50.09 -5.68
N TRP A 67 -3.38 51.00 -6.60
CA TRP A 67 -3.46 52.45 -6.34
C TRP A 67 -4.89 52.95 -6.13
N ARG A 68 -5.88 52.49 -6.91
CA ARG A 68 -7.31 52.83 -6.69
C ARG A 68 -7.76 52.38 -5.29
N LYS A 69 -7.41 51.14 -4.89
CA LYS A 69 -7.69 50.56 -3.57
C LYS A 69 -7.01 51.33 -2.43
N LYS A 70 -5.74 51.71 -2.62
CA LYS A 70 -4.97 52.51 -1.65
C LYS A 70 -5.57 53.91 -1.45
N LEU A 71 -5.95 54.60 -2.53
CA LEU A 71 -6.52 55.95 -2.45
C LEU A 71 -7.83 55.98 -1.64
N ILE A 72 -8.76 55.07 -1.94
CA ILE A 72 -10.07 55.04 -1.26
C ILE A 72 -9.90 54.70 0.23
N CYS A 73 -9.06 53.71 0.56
CA CYS A 73 -8.69 53.37 1.93
C CYS A 73 -8.10 54.59 2.69
N VAL A 74 -7.15 55.31 2.08
CA VAL A 74 -6.49 56.50 2.63
C VAL A 74 -7.47 57.65 2.90
N VAL A 75 -8.32 57.98 1.92
CA VAL A 75 -9.31 59.07 2.02
C VAL A 75 -10.36 58.74 3.08
N TRP A 76 -10.88 57.52 3.11
CA TRP A 76 -11.92 57.11 4.06
C TRP A 76 -11.40 56.99 5.48
N LEU A 77 -10.21 56.39 5.70
CA LEU A 77 -9.59 56.40 7.03
C LEU A 77 -9.32 57.83 7.53
N LYS A 78 -9.02 58.80 6.64
CA LYS A 78 -8.82 60.20 7.07
C LYS A 78 -10.10 60.82 7.62
N LEU A 79 -11.26 60.52 7.00
CA LEU A 79 -12.57 60.88 7.56
C LEU A 79 -12.78 60.26 8.95
N LEU A 80 -12.49 58.97 9.09
CA LEU A 80 -12.74 58.21 10.31
C LEU A 80 -11.80 58.62 11.47
N CYS A 81 -10.53 58.97 11.18
CA CYS A 81 -9.62 59.55 12.16
C CYS A 81 -10.14 60.90 12.70
N ARG A 82 -10.75 61.72 11.82
CA ARG A 82 -11.38 63.00 12.19
C ARG A 82 -12.68 62.81 12.97
N GLU A 83 -13.52 61.84 12.61
CA GLU A 83 -14.74 61.49 13.36
C GLU A 83 -14.45 60.90 14.76
N ALA A 84 -13.27 60.29 14.95
CA ALA A 84 -12.82 59.71 16.21
C ALA A 84 -11.96 60.64 17.10
N GLU A 85 -11.70 61.88 16.65
CA GLU A 85 -10.78 62.84 17.31
C GLU A 85 -9.38 62.26 17.60
N GLU A 86 -8.79 61.51 16.65
CA GLU A 86 -7.49 60.86 16.84
C GLU A 86 -6.32 61.86 17.00
N ASP A 87 -5.48 61.64 18.03
CA ASP A 87 -4.28 62.42 18.29
C ASP A 87 -3.19 62.23 17.21
N VAL A 88 -2.54 63.34 16.83
CA VAL A 88 -1.55 63.40 15.76
C VAL A 88 -0.26 62.65 16.10
N GLU A 89 0.19 62.64 17.37
CA GLU A 89 1.36 61.86 17.77
C GLU A 89 1.08 60.35 17.74
N THR A 90 -0.12 59.94 18.17
CA THR A 90 -0.59 58.56 18.14
C THR A 90 -0.73 58.07 16.70
N ALA A 91 -1.40 58.85 15.85
CA ALA A 91 -1.53 58.58 14.41
C ALA A 91 -0.15 58.48 13.73
N TRP A 92 0.80 59.37 14.03
CA TRP A 92 2.14 59.33 13.43
C TRP A 92 2.90 58.02 13.72
N ARG A 93 2.71 57.45 14.91
CA ARG A 93 3.41 56.22 15.35
C ARG A 93 2.76 54.94 14.81
N GLU A 94 1.43 54.90 14.74
CA GLU A 94 0.66 53.65 14.58
C GLU A 94 -0.16 53.55 13.28
N ASN A 95 -0.21 54.61 12.47
CA ASN A 95 -0.97 54.62 11.22
C ASN A 95 -0.04 54.49 9.98
N PRO A 96 -0.07 53.36 9.25
CA PRO A 96 0.81 53.12 8.11
C PRO A 96 0.49 54.01 6.89
N PHE A 97 -0.66 54.69 6.90
CA PHE A 97 -1.06 55.64 5.87
C PHE A 97 -0.77 57.10 6.25
N PHE A 98 -0.31 57.38 7.48
CA PHE A 98 -0.08 58.74 8.00
C PHE A 98 0.70 59.67 7.04
N PRO A 99 1.81 59.27 6.40
CA PRO A 99 2.58 60.17 5.53
C PRO A 99 1.81 60.66 4.30
N LEU A 100 0.76 59.95 3.89
CA LEU A 100 -0.13 60.34 2.79
C LEU A 100 -1.41 61.02 3.31
N GLN A 101 -1.96 60.60 4.46
CA GLN A 101 -3.16 61.22 5.03
C GLN A 101 -2.91 62.62 5.60
N ASN A 102 -1.79 62.82 6.29
CA ASN A 102 -1.39 64.14 6.80
C ASN A 102 -0.99 65.11 5.68
N ALA A 103 -0.75 64.60 4.46
CA ALA A 103 -0.45 65.39 3.27
C ALA A 103 -1.69 65.93 2.54
N LEU A 104 -2.86 65.31 2.76
CA LEU A 104 -4.13 65.66 2.13
C LEU A 104 -4.91 66.71 2.97
N PRO A 105 -5.61 67.66 2.33
CA PRO A 105 -6.54 68.57 3.01
C PRO A 105 -7.74 67.81 3.60
N GLU A 106 -8.44 68.43 4.55
CA GLU A 106 -9.63 67.84 5.17
C GLU A 106 -10.78 67.68 4.18
N VAL A 107 -11.49 66.56 4.30
CA VAL A 107 -12.54 66.10 3.37
C VAL A 107 -13.84 65.77 4.12
N ASN A 108 -14.90 65.44 3.39
CA ASN A 108 -16.17 64.94 3.91
C ASN A 108 -16.65 63.70 3.13
N HIS A 109 -17.77 63.09 3.55
CA HIS A 109 -18.34 61.90 2.90
C HIS A 109 -18.79 62.15 1.45
N VAL A 110 -19.19 63.38 1.10
CA VAL A 110 -19.53 63.77 -0.29
C VAL A 110 -18.32 63.57 -1.21
N VAL A 111 -17.13 64.03 -0.79
CA VAL A 111 -15.88 63.83 -1.53
C VAL A 111 -15.54 62.34 -1.68
N LEU A 112 -15.79 61.51 -0.66
CA LEU A 112 -15.54 60.07 -0.75
C LEU A 112 -16.48 59.39 -1.77
N LEU A 113 -17.79 59.62 -1.64
CA LEU A 113 -18.81 58.94 -2.45
C LEU A 113 -18.77 59.36 -3.92
N GLU A 114 -18.58 60.66 -4.20
CA GLU A 114 -18.40 61.14 -5.57
C GLU A 114 -17.07 60.65 -6.19
N LEU A 115 -15.99 60.54 -5.40
CA LEU A 115 -14.72 59.95 -5.87
C LEU A 115 -14.88 58.46 -6.22
N ILE A 116 -15.64 57.69 -5.43
CA ILE A 116 -15.95 56.28 -5.73
C ILE A 116 -16.76 56.18 -7.03
N LYS A 117 -17.75 57.07 -7.24
CA LYS A 117 -18.56 57.16 -8.46
C LYS A 117 -17.69 57.45 -9.69
N SER A 118 -16.94 58.56 -9.68
CA SER A 118 -16.11 58.99 -10.81
C SER A 118 -14.88 58.08 -11.06
N MET A 119 -14.63 57.07 -10.21
CA MET A 119 -13.61 56.03 -10.40
C MET A 119 -14.18 54.63 -10.70
N SER A 120 -15.51 54.47 -10.82
CA SER A 120 -16.19 53.16 -10.95
C SER A 120 -15.71 52.14 -9.90
N ALA A 121 -15.56 52.59 -8.66
CA ALA A 121 -14.86 51.86 -7.61
C ALA A 121 -15.80 51.18 -6.57
N SER A 122 -17.06 50.96 -6.94
CA SER A 122 -18.10 50.28 -6.16
C SER A 122 -17.60 49.00 -5.49
N LYS A 123 -16.95 48.11 -6.25
CA LYS A 123 -16.32 46.87 -5.75
C LYS A 123 -15.28 47.08 -4.65
N ILE A 124 -14.43 48.12 -4.79
CA ILE A 124 -13.40 48.45 -3.79
C ILE A 124 -14.07 48.97 -2.51
N PHE A 125 -15.09 49.81 -2.64
CA PHE A 125 -15.84 50.34 -1.50
C PHE A 125 -16.62 49.23 -0.77
N ALA A 126 -17.25 48.31 -1.51
CA ALA A 126 -17.86 47.10 -0.94
C ALA A 126 -16.84 46.27 -0.14
N HIS A 127 -15.72 45.90 -0.74
CA HIS A 127 -14.66 45.13 -0.05
C HIS A 127 -14.20 45.77 1.27
N LEU A 128 -14.10 47.11 1.31
CA LEU A 128 -13.71 47.86 2.52
C LEU A 128 -14.87 48.00 3.53
N LEU A 129 -16.12 48.23 3.11
CA LEU A 129 -17.31 48.15 3.98
C LEU A 129 -17.38 46.81 4.72
N LEU A 130 -17.04 45.72 4.02
CA LEU A 130 -17.06 44.35 4.54
C LEU A 130 -15.91 44.03 5.52
N CYS A 131 -15.06 45.01 5.82
CA CYS A 131 -14.12 44.97 6.93
C CYS A 131 -14.69 45.59 8.23
N LEU A 132 -15.86 46.21 8.18
CA LEU A 132 -16.48 46.92 9.31
C LEU A 132 -17.53 46.05 10.03
N PRO A 133 -17.82 46.31 11.32
CA PRO A 133 -18.97 45.71 12.02
C PRO A 133 -20.30 46.08 11.34
N GLN A 134 -21.28 45.18 11.38
CA GLN A 134 -22.58 45.36 10.70
C GLN A 134 -23.28 46.69 11.02
N SER A 135 -23.23 47.16 12.27
CA SER A 135 -23.82 48.46 12.65
C SER A 135 -23.20 49.65 11.91
N GLN A 136 -21.91 49.57 11.58
CA GLN A 136 -21.20 50.61 10.83
C GLN A 136 -21.48 50.50 9.33
N ILE A 137 -21.68 49.28 8.80
CA ILE A 137 -22.19 49.09 7.44
C ILE A 137 -23.57 49.74 7.30
N CYS A 138 -24.46 49.60 8.29
CA CYS A 138 -25.75 50.30 8.29
C CYS A 138 -25.58 51.83 8.27
N CYS A 139 -24.75 52.41 9.15
CA CYS A 139 -24.47 53.85 9.16
C CYS A 139 -23.97 54.37 7.81
N GLU A 140 -23.02 53.68 7.16
CA GLU A 140 -22.44 54.10 5.89
C GLU A 140 -23.41 53.89 4.71
N LEU A 141 -24.30 52.88 4.77
CA LEU A 141 -25.39 52.71 3.80
C LEU A 141 -26.51 53.75 3.95
N GLU A 142 -26.81 54.19 5.18
CA GLU A 142 -27.71 55.33 5.42
C GLU A 142 -27.09 56.63 4.91
N ARG A 143 -25.78 56.87 5.14
CA ARG A 143 -25.01 58.00 4.58
C ARG A 143 -25.03 57.99 3.04
N LEU A 144 -24.79 56.84 2.41
CA LEU A 144 -24.92 56.66 0.95
C LEU A 144 -26.34 56.96 0.46
N THR A 145 -27.35 56.41 1.14
CA THR A 145 -28.76 56.60 0.76
C THR A 145 -29.16 58.07 0.80
N GLN A 146 -28.68 58.82 1.81
CA GLN A 146 -28.89 60.27 1.89
C GLN A 146 -28.14 61.03 0.78
N HIS A 147 -26.91 60.62 0.45
CA HIS A 147 -26.10 61.21 -0.61
C HIS A 147 -26.71 61.01 -2.01
N VAL A 148 -27.16 59.79 -2.34
CA VAL A 148 -27.83 59.50 -3.62
C VAL A 148 -29.11 60.32 -3.76
N LYS A 149 -29.92 60.41 -2.70
CA LYS A 149 -31.16 61.22 -2.64
C LYS A 149 -30.91 62.75 -2.53
N SER A 150 -29.66 63.18 -2.38
CA SER A 150 -29.31 64.60 -2.33
C SER A 150 -29.18 65.22 -3.72
N ASN A 151 -29.64 66.46 -3.87
CA ASN A 151 -29.70 67.15 -5.16
C ASN A 151 -28.29 67.57 -5.67
N PRO A 152 -27.99 67.38 -6.97
CA PRO A 152 -28.79 66.66 -7.96
C PRO A 152 -28.66 65.13 -7.80
N THR A 153 -29.77 64.40 -7.94
CA THR A 153 -29.77 62.94 -8.10
C THR A 153 -29.62 62.61 -9.59
N SER A 154 -28.63 61.78 -9.96
CA SER A 154 -28.45 61.28 -11.33
C SER A 154 -28.67 59.77 -11.44
N GLU A 155 -28.88 59.29 -12.66
CA GLU A 155 -28.98 57.86 -12.97
C GLU A 155 -27.67 57.11 -12.65
N ASP A 156 -26.52 57.80 -12.65
CA ASP A 156 -25.23 57.25 -12.22
C ASP A 156 -25.13 57.05 -10.70
N ASP A 157 -25.82 57.87 -9.90
CA ASP A 157 -25.92 57.64 -8.45
C ASP A 157 -26.73 56.37 -8.15
N VAL A 158 -27.78 56.12 -8.93
CA VAL A 158 -28.58 54.88 -8.84
C VAL A 158 -27.75 53.68 -9.29
N ARG A 159 -26.95 53.80 -10.37
CA ARG A 159 -26.04 52.74 -10.80
C ARG A 159 -24.99 52.41 -9.74
N LEU A 160 -24.36 53.42 -9.14
CA LEU A 160 -23.43 53.24 -8.01
C LEU A 160 -24.08 52.48 -6.86
N PHE A 161 -25.32 52.84 -6.50
CA PHE A 161 -26.08 52.17 -5.44
C PHE A 161 -26.36 50.70 -5.76
N LEU A 162 -26.78 50.38 -6.99
CA LEU A 162 -27.06 49.01 -7.43
C LEU A 162 -25.79 48.16 -7.53
N GLU A 163 -24.71 48.70 -8.10
CA GLU A 163 -23.40 48.05 -8.12
C GLU A 163 -22.90 47.74 -6.71
N LEU A 164 -23.00 48.71 -5.79
CA LEU A 164 -22.55 48.53 -4.42
C LEU A 164 -23.38 47.49 -3.67
N TRP A 165 -24.71 47.50 -3.81
CA TRP A 165 -25.58 46.46 -3.26
C TRP A 165 -25.13 45.08 -3.78
N TRP A 166 -24.92 44.93 -5.08
CA TRP A 166 -24.55 43.64 -5.64
C TRP A 166 -23.16 43.17 -5.19
N GLU A 167 -22.13 44.02 -5.21
CA GLU A 167 -20.79 43.66 -4.70
C GLU A 167 -20.79 43.45 -3.16
N LEU A 168 -21.70 44.09 -2.41
CA LEU A 168 -21.94 43.78 -0.99
C LEU A 168 -22.59 42.41 -0.78
N TRP A 169 -23.34 41.88 -1.74
CA TRP A 169 -23.81 40.48 -1.73
C TRP A 169 -22.69 39.51 -2.15
N LYS A 170 -21.85 39.84 -3.15
CA LYS A 170 -20.83 38.96 -3.75
C LYS A 170 -19.68 38.44 -2.86
N GLY A 171 -19.62 38.78 -1.57
CA GLY A 171 -18.49 38.38 -0.71
C GLY A 171 -17.19 39.16 -0.95
N ARG A 172 -16.18 38.89 -0.11
CA ARG A 172 -14.78 39.20 -0.44
C ARG A 172 -14.22 38.05 -1.28
N ASP A 173 -13.21 38.33 -2.10
CA ASP A 173 -12.64 37.35 -3.03
C ASP A 173 -11.57 36.50 -2.32
N GLU A 174 -11.92 35.28 -1.90
CA GLU A 174 -11.05 34.40 -1.10
C GLU A 174 -9.71 34.09 -1.78
N ARG A 175 -9.69 34.07 -3.12
CA ARG A 175 -8.49 33.87 -3.95
C ARG A 175 -7.43 34.96 -3.73
N THR A 176 -7.79 36.09 -3.11
CA THR A 176 -6.89 37.24 -2.85
C THR A 176 -6.26 37.27 -1.45
N ALA A 177 -6.54 36.28 -0.59
CA ALA A 177 -6.07 36.25 0.80
C ALA A 177 -4.65 35.65 1.00
N VAL A 178 -3.98 35.19 -0.05
CA VAL A 178 -2.73 34.41 0.04
C VAL A 178 -1.49 35.27 -0.22
N GLY A 179 -0.98 35.90 0.83
CA GLY A 179 0.33 36.58 0.84
C GLY A 179 0.26 38.11 0.97
N GLU A 180 1.17 38.65 1.79
CA GLU A 180 1.27 40.06 2.23
C GLU A 180 0.08 40.59 3.07
N GLU A 181 0.34 41.59 3.92
CA GLU A 181 -0.69 42.25 4.74
C GLU A 181 -1.52 43.18 3.83
N SER A 182 -2.66 42.69 3.35
CA SER A 182 -3.44 43.38 2.33
C SER A 182 -4.04 44.70 2.83
N ILE A 183 -4.27 45.65 1.92
CA ILE A 183 -4.86 46.97 2.23
C ILE A 183 -6.22 46.86 2.97
N GLU A 184 -6.97 45.76 2.78
CA GLU A 184 -8.20 45.48 3.54
C GLU A 184 -7.92 45.13 5.01
N THR A 185 -6.88 44.33 5.28
CA THR A 185 -6.45 44.03 6.66
C THR A 185 -5.87 45.25 7.36
N MET A 186 -5.06 46.06 6.65
CA MET A 186 -4.58 47.34 7.17
C MET A 186 -5.75 48.28 7.53
N PHE A 187 -6.78 48.36 6.67
CA PHE A 187 -7.99 49.15 6.91
C PHE A 187 -8.76 48.65 8.15
N ALA A 188 -9.00 47.34 8.25
CA ALA A 188 -9.66 46.71 9.40
C ALA A 188 -8.91 46.97 10.72
N ASN A 189 -7.57 46.83 10.71
CA ASN A 189 -6.72 47.05 11.88
C ASN A 189 -6.79 48.52 12.35
N GLN A 190 -6.69 49.49 11.43
CA GLN A 190 -6.82 50.91 11.76
C GLN A 190 -8.23 51.26 12.26
N PHE A 191 -9.29 50.75 11.62
CA PHE A 191 -10.66 50.96 12.09
C PHE A 191 -10.89 50.39 13.51
N THR A 192 -10.29 49.23 13.79
CA THR A 192 -10.35 48.62 15.12
C THR A 192 -9.63 49.47 16.16
N ARG A 193 -8.45 50.07 15.86
CA ARG A 193 -7.80 51.04 16.77
C ARG A 193 -8.73 52.23 17.05
N LEU A 194 -9.26 52.87 15.99
CA LEU A 194 -10.10 54.06 16.11
C LEU A 194 -11.38 53.84 16.95
N THR A 195 -11.91 52.61 16.95
CA THR A 195 -13.11 52.24 17.73
C THR A 195 -12.81 51.68 19.12
N THR A 196 -11.62 51.12 19.35
CA THR A 196 -11.15 50.71 20.69
C THR A 196 -10.59 51.90 21.46
N LYS A 197 -11.44 52.58 22.23
CA LYS A 197 -11.01 53.67 23.13
C LYS A 197 -9.79 53.26 23.97
N PRO A 198 -8.63 53.93 23.85
CA PRO A 198 -7.50 53.65 24.73
C PRO A 198 -7.89 53.99 26.17
N ALA A 199 -7.63 53.06 27.09
CA ALA A 199 -7.86 53.26 28.52
C ALA A 199 -6.82 54.25 29.08
N SER A 200 -7.11 55.55 28.97
CA SER A 200 -6.20 56.61 29.41
C SER A 200 -5.89 56.50 30.92
N MET A 201 -4.63 56.77 31.25
CA MET A 201 -4.03 56.42 32.56
C MET A 201 -4.70 57.16 33.73
N SER A 202 -5.61 56.47 34.43
CA SER A 202 -6.18 56.93 35.70
C SER A 202 -5.54 56.20 36.88
N HIS A 203 -4.54 56.84 37.50
CA HIS A 203 -4.00 56.39 38.79
C HIS A 203 -5.02 56.66 39.92
N GLN A 204 -5.97 55.75 40.19
CA GLN A 204 -6.46 55.53 41.55
C GLN A 204 -7.24 54.22 41.78
N ALA A 205 -7.27 53.83 43.05
CA ALA A 205 -7.69 52.54 43.58
C ALA A 205 -9.08 52.04 43.13
N ALA A 206 -9.15 50.73 42.87
CA ALA A 206 -10.41 50.03 42.59
C ALA A 206 -11.39 50.10 43.78
N LYS A 207 -12.53 50.78 43.58
CA LYS A 207 -13.75 50.62 44.37
C LYS A 207 -14.98 50.70 43.46
N ARG A 208 -15.80 49.65 43.54
CA ARG A 208 -17.05 49.41 42.78
C ARG A 208 -17.88 50.68 42.55
N PHE A 209 -18.23 50.96 41.30
CA PHE A 209 -19.48 51.67 40.96
C PHE A 209 -20.19 50.98 39.78
N LYS A 210 -21.43 51.40 39.51
CA LYS A 210 -22.39 50.66 38.68
C LYS A 210 -22.12 50.76 37.19
N LEU A 211 -22.59 49.74 36.47
CA LEU A 211 -22.77 49.74 35.03
C LEU A 211 -24.07 50.48 34.69
N ASP A 212 -23.99 51.79 34.40
CA ASP A 212 -25.12 52.55 33.85
C ASP A 212 -25.09 52.51 32.31
N THR A 213 -26.26 52.59 31.69
CA THR A 213 -26.51 52.03 30.35
C THR A 213 -26.00 52.93 29.22
N SER A 214 -25.10 52.41 28.38
CA SER A 214 -24.77 53.02 27.08
C SER A 214 -25.96 52.89 26.12
N ALA A 215 -26.39 54.00 25.51
CA ALA A 215 -27.56 54.02 24.62
C ALA A 215 -27.38 53.07 23.41
N SER A 216 -28.31 52.15 23.23
CA SER A 216 -28.39 51.28 22.05
C SER A 216 -28.94 52.06 20.87
N LEU A 217 -28.19 52.14 19.77
CA LEU A 217 -28.77 52.48 18.46
C LEU A 217 -29.76 51.36 18.04
N PRO A 218 -30.79 51.67 17.24
CA PRO A 218 -31.64 50.64 16.66
C PRO A 218 -30.82 49.74 15.71
N ASN A 219 -30.98 48.42 15.84
CA ASN A 219 -30.47 47.47 14.86
C ASN A 219 -31.34 47.53 13.60
N THR A 220 -31.02 48.40 12.64
CA THR A 220 -31.67 48.39 11.32
C THR A 220 -31.06 47.29 10.43
N ASP A 221 -31.90 46.49 9.75
CA ASP A 221 -31.41 45.48 8.79
C ASP A 221 -30.85 46.12 7.50
N ILE A 222 -29.74 45.59 6.98
CA ILE A 222 -29.11 46.07 5.74
C ILE A 222 -30.06 45.95 4.53
N LEU A 223 -30.78 44.83 4.41
CA LEU A 223 -31.74 44.61 3.32
C LEU A 223 -32.93 45.59 3.39
N TYR A 224 -33.35 45.98 4.60
CA TYR A 224 -34.40 46.98 4.80
C TYR A 224 -33.96 48.37 4.30
N ILE A 225 -32.75 48.81 4.68
CA ILE A 225 -32.17 50.08 4.20
C ILE A 225 -32.14 50.11 2.66
N LEU A 226 -31.66 49.03 2.03
CA LEU A 226 -31.48 48.96 0.58
C LEU A 226 -32.82 48.90 -0.18
N LEU A 227 -33.80 48.10 0.28
CA LEU A 227 -35.12 48.02 -0.37
C LEU A 227 -35.91 49.33 -0.23
N HIS A 228 -35.85 50.00 0.92
CA HIS A 228 -36.50 51.31 1.10
C HIS A 228 -35.76 52.42 0.36
N ALA A 229 -34.42 52.37 0.27
CA ALA A 229 -33.67 53.27 -0.60
C ALA A 229 -34.13 53.14 -2.05
N LEU A 230 -34.17 51.93 -2.62
CA LEU A 230 -34.61 51.70 -4.00
C LEU A 230 -36.07 52.14 -4.22
N LYS A 231 -36.95 51.88 -3.26
CA LYS A 231 -38.37 52.29 -3.32
C LYS A 231 -38.54 53.80 -3.48
N ASP A 232 -37.79 54.59 -2.73
CA ASP A 232 -37.81 56.05 -2.81
C ASP A 232 -37.11 56.60 -4.08
N MET A 233 -36.24 55.81 -4.71
CA MET A 233 -35.48 56.21 -5.90
C MET A 233 -36.15 55.80 -7.22
N ARG A 234 -37.22 54.99 -7.19
CA ARG A 234 -37.90 54.42 -8.37
C ARG A 234 -38.25 55.41 -9.48
N ASP A 235 -38.57 56.65 -9.10
CA ASP A 235 -39.02 57.73 -9.98
C ASP A 235 -37.84 58.42 -10.70
N HIS A 236 -36.59 58.06 -10.37
CA HIS A 236 -35.34 58.57 -10.96
C HIS A 236 -34.65 57.57 -11.91
N ILE A 237 -35.24 56.39 -12.15
CA ILE A 237 -34.71 55.39 -13.10
C ILE A 237 -35.38 55.58 -14.45
N SER A 238 -34.59 55.89 -15.49
CA SER A 238 -35.08 56.23 -16.83
C SER A 238 -34.78 55.17 -17.89
N THR A 239 -33.95 54.17 -17.57
CA THR A 239 -33.51 53.13 -18.50
C THR A 239 -34.02 51.74 -18.11
N THR A 240 -34.53 51.00 -19.12
CA THR A 240 -34.99 49.61 -18.95
C THR A 240 -33.93 48.71 -18.36
N ASP A 241 -32.65 48.82 -18.76
CA ASP A 241 -31.62 47.92 -18.27
C ASP A 241 -31.34 48.09 -16.77
N LEU A 242 -31.38 49.34 -16.25
CA LEU A 242 -31.29 49.58 -14.80
C LEU A 242 -32.54 49.09 -14.05
N CYS A 243 -33.74 49.18 -14.65
CA CYS A 243 -34.95 48.58 -14.06
C CYS A 243 -34.82 47.05 -13.96
N LEU A 244 -34.32 46.40 -15.01
CA LEU A 244 -34.06 44.95 -15.05
C LEU A 244 -32.97 44.55 -14.03
N GLN A 245 -31.87 45.31 -13.96
CA GLN A 245 -30.78 45.10 -13.00
C GLN A 245 -31.27 45.28 -11.55
N ALA A 246 -32.06 46.32 -11.27
CA ALA A 246 -32.61 46.60 -9.94
C ALA A 246 -33.56 45.49 -9.47
N LEU A 247 -34.45 44.99 -10.35
CA LEU A 247 -35.31 43.85 -10.05
C LEU A 247 -34.51 42.56 -9.84
N ALA A 248 -33.49 42.29 -10.67
CA ALA A 248 -32.66 41.09 -10.54
C ALA A 248 -31.88 41.08 -9.21
N ILE A 249 -31.24 42.19 -8.85
CA ILE A 249 -30.54 42.36 -7.57
C ILE A 249 -31.53 42.22 -6.41
N SER A 250 -32.72 42.83 -6.49
CA SER A 250 -33.71 42.76 -5.41
C SER A 250 -34.29 41.35 -5.21
N LEU A 251 -34.51 40.60 -6.30
CA LEU A 251 -35.00 39.22 -6.26
C LEU A 251 -33.91 38.24 -5.80
N ASP A 252 -32.68 38.38 -6.27
CA ASP A 252 -31.54 37.62 -5.75
C ASP A 252 -31.32 37.93 -4.26
N ALA A 253 -31.39 39.20 -3.84
CA ALA A 253 -31.24 39.58 -2.44
C ALA A 253 -32.35 39.00 -1.54
N LEU A 254 -33.60 39.00 -2.02
CA LEU A 254 -34.73 38.37 -1.35
C LEU A 254 -34.57 36.85 -1.26
N TYR A 255 -34.19 36.18 -2.37
CA TYR A 255 -33.94 34.74 -2.40
C TYR A 255 -32.85 34.34 -1.39
N THR A 256 -31.69 34.98 -1.49
CA THR A 256 -30.51 34.68 -0.66
C THR A 256 -30.68 35.02 0.83
N SER A 257 -31.63 35.91 1.17
CA SER A 257 -31.86 36.36 2.56
C SER A 257 -33.13 35.80 3.22
N PHE A 258 -33.95 35.02 2.50
CA PHE A 258 -35.19 34.44 3.04
C PHE A 258 -35.55 33.03 2.52
N LEU A 259 -35.10 32.63 1.33
CA LEU A 259 -35.58 31.43 0.64
C LEU A 259 -34.51 30.32 0.50
N THR A 260 -33.26 30.54 0.91
CA THR A 260 -32.23 29.49 0.94
C THR A 260 -31.42 29.53 2.24
N GLU A 261 -31.38 28.40 2.95
CA GLU A 261 -30.56 28.22 4.16
C GLU A 261 -29.14 27.68 3.85
N ARG A 262 -28.94 27.13 2.65
CA ARG A 262 -27.69 26.49 2.20
C ARG A 262 -27.37 26.91 0.78
N ALA A 263 -26.10 26.83 0.39
CA ALA A 263 -25.70 27.10 -0.98
C ALA A 263 -26.21 25.98 -1.90
N VAL A 264 -26.94 26.34 -2.96
CA VAL A 264 -27.49 25.39 -3.93
C VAL A 264 -26.39 25.04 -4.93
N ALA A 265 -25.82 23.84 -4.79
CA ALA A 265 -24.82 23.31 -5.72
C ALA A 265 -25.50 22.85 -7.01
N LEU A 266 -25.50 23.71 -8.03
CA LEU A 266 -25.97 23.36 -9.38
C LEU A 266 -25.09 22.25 -10.00
N PRO A 267 -25.67 21.30 -10.75
CA PRO A 267 -24.91 20.35 -11.55
C PRO A 267 -23.95 21.07 -12.50
N THR A 268 -22.72 20.56 -12.64
CA THR A 268 -21.67 21.21 -13.46
C THR A 268 -22.09 21.41 -14.92
N GLU A 269 -22.93 20.52 -15.47
CA GLU A 269 -23.52 20.64 -16.81
C GLU A 269 -24.51 21.81 -16.92
N GLU A 270 -25.38 22.01 -15.93
CA GLU A 270 -26.30 23.16 -15.89
C GLU A 270 -25.54 24.47 -15.69
N ASN A 271 -24.57 24.48 -14.77
CA ASN A 271 -23.65 25.60 -14.55
C ASN A 271 -22.93 25.98 -15.86
N MET A 272 -22.37 24.99 -16.56
CA MET A 272 -21.75 25.15 -17.89
C MET A 272 -22.71 25.78 -18.90
N HIS A 273 -23.96 25.29 -19.02
CA HIS A 273 -24.94 25.88 -19.93
C HIS A 273 -25.33 27.32 -19.58
N ILE A 274 -25.38 27.68 -18.30
CA ILE A 274 -25.63 29.06 -17.83
C ILE A 274 -24.45 29.97 -18.20
N LEU A 275 -23.21 29.55 -17.92
CA LEU A 275 -22.00 30.30 -18.27
C LEU A 275 -21.89 30.51 -19.78
N SER A 276 -22.15 29.47 -20.59
CA SER A 276 -22.16 29.60 -22.07
C SER A 276 -23.22 30.58 -22.57
N LYS A 277 -24.45 30.57 -22.02
CA LYS A 277 -25.50 31.53 -22.41
C LYS A 277 -25.11 32.97 -22.05
N ALA A 278 -24.56 33.19 -20.85
CA ALA A 278 -24.06 34.50 -20.43
C ALA A 278 -22.93 35.00 -21.35
N VAL A 279 -21.97 34.13 -21.68
CA VAL A 279 -20.87 34.45 -22.62
C VAL A 279 -21.41 34.81 -24.02
N ILE A 280 -22.36 34.05 -24.57
CA ILE A 280 -22.97 34.35 -25.88
C ILE A 280 -23.64 35.73 -25.90
N ILE A 281 -24.32 36.09 -24.80
CA ILE A 281 -24.99 37.40 -24.67
C ILE A 281 -23.97 38.54 -24.58
N ARG A 282 -22.87 38.36 -23.83
CA ARG A 282 -21.82 39.38 -23.71
C ARG A 282 -20.93 39.49 -24.96
N GLU A 283 -20.58 38.39 -25.62
CA GLU A 283 -19.84 38.41 -26.91
C GLU A 283 -20.61 39.18 -28.00
N LYS A 284 -21.95 39.08 -28.03
CA LYS A 284 -22.81 39.88 -28.92
C LYS A 284 -22.78 41.39 -28.64
N ASN A 285 -22.40 41.80 -27.44
CA ASN A 285 -22.28 43.22 -27.03
C ASN A 285 -20.84 43.76 -27.20
N ASN A 286 -19.96 43.02 -27.90
CA ASN A 286 -18.54 43.29 -28.14
C ASN A 286 -17.58 43.01 -26.95
N GLU A 287 -18.04 42.41 -25.86
CA GLU A 287 -17.16 41.92 -24.78
C GLU A 287 -16.47 40.62 -25.25
N LYS A 288 -15.15 40.64 -25.42
CA LYS A 288 -14.40 39.43 -25.80
C LYS A 288 -14.32 38.44 -24.64
N LEU A 289 -14.47 37.14 -24.92
CA LEU A 289 -14.25 36.09 -23.93
C LEU A 289 -12.86 36.22 -23.25
N SER A 290 -12.87 36.42 -21.94
CA SER A 290 -11.69 36.47 -21.08
C SER A 290 -11.91 35.60 -19.82
N PRO A 291 -10.83 35.17 -19.13
CA PRO A 291 -10.99 34.43 -17.88
C PRO A 291 -11.62 35.28 -16.76
N GLU A 292 -11.38 36.59 -16.74
CA GLU A 292 -12.03 37.53 -15.82
C GLU A 292 -13.54 37.60 -16.06
N LEU A 293 -13.97 37.56 -17.33
CA LEU A 293 -15.38 37.56 -17.71
C LEU A 293 -16.12 36.33 -17.17
N ILE A 294 -15.54 35.14 -17.38
CA ILE A 294 -16.11 33.89 -16.86
C ILE A 294 -16.13 33.91 -15.32
N HIS A 295 -15.05 34.36 -14.69
CA HIS A 295 -14.94 34.45 -13.23
C HIS A 295 -15.95 35.44 -12.62
N GLU A 296 -16.24 36.56 -13.30
CA GLU A 296 -17.31 37.48 -12.87
C GLU A 296 -18.68 36.80 -12.93
N VAL A 297 -19.02 36.11 -14.03
CA VAL A 297 -20.31 35.40 -14.15
C VAL A 297 -20.38 34.21 -13.19
N GLN A 298 -19.28 33.50 -12.92
CA GLN A 298 -19.21 32.49 -11.87
C GLN A 298 -19.47 33.09 -10.48
N ARG A 299 -18.92 34.27 -10.17
CA ARG A 299 -19.20 35.00 -8.92
C ARG A 299 -20.63 35.54 -8.86
N ASP A 300 -21.20 36.04 -9.96
CA ASP A 300 -22.61 36.41 -10.02
C ASP A 300 -23.50 35.20 -9.69
N LEU A 301 -23.28 34.07 -10.39
CA LEU A 301 -24.09 32.86 -10.24
C LEU A 301 -23.94 32.20 -8.87
N SER A 302 -22.73 32.15 -8.30
CA SER A 302 -22.53 31.60 -6.95
C SER A 302 -23.19 32.48 -5.89
N THR A 303 -23.16 33.81 -6.06
CA THR A 303 -23.85 34.77 -5.18
C THR A 303 -25.36 34.57 -5.22
N SER A 304 -25.96 34.49 -6.41
CA SER A 304 -27.42 34.33 -6.56
C SER A 304 -27.97 32.98 -6.03
N ASN A 305 -27.11 32.00 -5.78
CA ASN A 305 -27.48 30.66 -5.27
C ASN A 305 -26.99 30.35 -3.84
N SER A 306 -26.32 31.30 -3.16
CA SER A 306 -25.75 31.13 -1.82
C SER A 306 -26.49 31.96 -0.76
N PRO A 307 -26.62 31.47 0.49
CA PRO A 307 -27.27 32.25 1.54
C PRO A 307 -26.48 33.53 1.82
N SER A 308 -27.19 34.65 1.94
CA SER A 308 -26.63 35.96 2.25
C SER A 308 -26.05 35.97 3.66
N ARG A 309 -24.92 36.64 3.85
CA ARG A 309 -24.41 36.99 5.19
C ARG A 309 -25.29 38.01 5.92
N PHE A 310 -26.13 38.74 5.19
CA PHE A 310 -27.02 39.77 5.72
C PHE A 310 -28.42 39.20 5.94
N GLN A 311 -28.50 38.19 6.82
CA GLN A 311 -29.76 37.61 7.24
C GLN A 311 -30.59 38.67 8.03
N PRO A 312 -31.85 38.92 7.65
CA PRO A 312 -32.68 39.95 8.26
C PRO A 312 -33.17 39.52 9.64
N SER A 313 -33.17 40.46 10.59
CA SER A 313 -33.55 40.23 11.99
C SER A 313 -34.93 40.81 12.35
N GLN A 314 -35.45 41.72 11.54
CA GLN A 314 -36.73 42.41 11.74
C GLN A 314 -37.61 42.40 10.49
N MET A 315 -37.02 42.58 9.30
CA MET A 315 -37.76 42.63 8.05
C MET A 315 -38.35 41.26 7.69
N LYS A 316 -39.63 41.21 7.30
CA LYS A 316 -40.30 39.97 6.89
C LYS A 316 -40.23 39.72 5.38
N LEU A 317 -40.19 38.45 4.98
CA LEU A 317 -40.29 38.02 3.57
C LEU A 317 -41.49 38.67 2.86
N THR A 318 -42.68 38.67 3.47
CA THR A 318 -43.90 39.28 2.90
C THR A 318 -43.78 40.79 2.66
N GLU A 319 -42.97 41.49 3.46
CA GLU A 319 -42.74 42.93 3.33
C GLU A 319 -41.75 43.22 2.20
N ALA A 320 -40.62 42.49 2.15
CA ALA A 320 -39.66 42.57 1.07
C ALA A 320 -40.29 42.21 -0.29
N PHE A 321 -41.05 41.11 -0.35
CA PHE A 321 -41.70 40.63 -1.58
C PHE A 321 -42.73 41.64 -2.12
N LYS A 322 -43.46 42.31 -1.22
CA LYS A 322 -44.39 43.38 -1.58
C LYS A 322 -43.67 44.62 -2.13
N ILE A 323 -42.53 45.03 -1.56
CA ILE A 323 -41.75 46.16 -2.10
C ILE A 323 -41.27 45.85 -3.52
N VAL A 324 -40.71 44.65 -3.75
CA VAL A 324 -40.19 44.25 -5.07
C VAL A 324 -41.30 44.15 -6.12
N THR A 325 -42.48 43.63 -5.76
CA THR A 325 -43.62 43.55 -6.69
C THR A 325 -44.34 44.89 -6.91
N GLU A 326 -44.37 45.79 -5.92
CA GLU A 326 -44.80 47.18 -6.13
C GLU A 326 -43.89 47.91 -7.14
N LEU A 327 -42.56 47.69 -7.05
CA LEU A 327 -41.59 48.22 -8.00
C LEU A 327 -41.75 47.63 -9.42
N ALA A 328 -41.89 46.30 -9.53
CA ALA A 328 -42.14 45.64 -10.81
C ALA A 328 -43.43 46.16 -11.47
N GLN A 329 -44.54 46.25 -10.73
CA GLN A 329 -45.77 46.83 -11.26
C GLN A 329 -45.63 48.30 -11.66
N PHE A 330 -44.82 49.09 -10.94
CA PHE A 330 -44.61 50.50 -11.25
C PHE A 330 -43.87 50.66 -12.58
N TRP A 331 -42.71 50.03 -12.74
CA TRP A 331 -41.93 50.11 -13.98
C TRP A 331 -42.63 49.43 -15.18
N GLN A 332 -43.45 48.40 -14.94
CA GLN A 332 -44.32 47.82 -15.97
C GLN A 332 -45.39 48.81 -16.46
N LYS A 333 -46.09 49.50 -15.55
CA LYS A 333 -47.10 50.53 -15.91
C LYS A 333 -46.48 51.77 -16.55
N SER A 334 -45.20 52.03 -16.32
CA SER A 334 -44.41 53.07 -16.98
C SER A 334 -43.82 52.65 -18.33
N GLY A 335 -44.09 51.43 -18.81
CA GLY A 335 -43.63 50.93 -20.12
C GLY A 335 -42.17 50.45 -20.16
N PHE A 336 -41.42 50.52 -19.05
CA PHE A 336 -40.00 50.13 -19.03
C PHE A 336 -39.78 48.62 -19.07
N LEU A 337 -40.83 47.81 -18.86
CA LEU A 337 -40.79 46.33 -18.84
C LEU A 337 -41.71 45.71 -19.91
N GLU A 338 -42.12 46.47 -20.93
CA GLU A 338 -42.84 45.90 -22.07
C GLU A 338 -41.89 45.26 -23.10
N VAL A 339 -42.48 44.44 -23.99
CA VAL A 339 -41.84 43.44 -24.87
C VAL A 339 -40.46 43.85 -25.42
N CYS A 340 -39.45 43.01 -25.18
CA CYS A 340 -38.17 43.10 -25.88
C CYS A 340 -38.30 42.69 -27.37
N ASP A 341 -38.79 43.60 -28.21
CA ASP A 341 -38.79 43.49 -29.68
C ASP A 341 -37.35 43.56 -30.25
N GLY A 342 -36.55 42.53 -29.95
CA GLY A 342 -35.14 42.46 -30.33
C GLY A 342 -34.59 41.05 -30.25
N SER A 343 -33.90 40.61 -31.32
CA SER A 343 -33.30 39.27 -31.44
C SER A 343 -32.04 39.04 -30.56
N ASN A 344 -31.75 39.96 -29.63
CA ASN A 344 -30.65 39.91 -28.67
C ASN A 344 -31.14 40.41 -27.30
N PRO A 345 -31.26 39.56 -26.27
CA PRO A 345 -31.55 40.02 -24.91
C PRO A 345 -30.34 40.70 -24.28
N SER A 346 -30.55 41.61 -23.32
CA SER A 346 -29.45 42.14 -22.49
C SER A 346 -29.04 41.14 -21.40
N TYR A 347 -27.84 41.30 -20.85
CA TYR A 347 -27.37 40.48 -19.73
C TYR A 347 -28.24 40.67 -18.48
N SER A 348 -28.69 41.91 -18.20
CA SER A 348 -29.62 42.23 -17.11
C SER A 348 -30.98 41.55 -17.30
N ALA A 349 -31.49 41.46 -18.53
CA ALA A 349 -32.72 40.76 -18.86
C ALA A 349 -32.62 39.23 -18.61
N PHE A 350 -31.51 38.61 -19.04
CA PHE A 350 -31.20 37.20 -18.77
C PHE A 350 -31.05 36.92 -17.27
N LYS A 351 -30.34 37.80 -16.54
CA LYS A 351 -30.19 37.66 -15.08
C LYS A 351 -31.55 37.79 -14.37
N LEU A 352 -32.40 38.72 -14.78
CA LEU A 352 -33.75 38.85 -14.21
C LEU A 352 -34.59 37.59 -14.45
N GLN A 353 -34.55 37.02 -15.66
CA GLN A 353 -35.27 35.78 -15.98
C GLN A 353 -34.88 34.64 -15.02
N GLN A 354 -33.58 34.46 -14.76
CA GLN A 354 -33.09 33.47 -13.78
C GLN A 354 -33.52 33.80 -12.34
N SER A 355 -33.46 35.07 -11.95
CA SER A 355 -33.82 35.53 -10.60
C SER A 355 -35.32 35.28 -10.31
N VAL A 356 -36.18 35.62 -11.27
CA VAL A 356 -37.63 35.38 -11.20
C VAL A 356 -37.94 33.89 -11.14
N GLN A 357 -37.31 33.07 -12.01
CA GLN A 357 -37.52 31.63 -12.00
C GLN A 357 -37.11 30.98 -10.67
N ARG A 358 -35.93 31.34 -10.12
CA ARG A 358 -35.43 30.78 -8.85
C ARG A 358 -36.33 31.14 -7.66
N VAL A 359 -36.79 32.39 -7.59
CA VAL A 359 -37.74 32.85 -6.57
C VAL A 359 -39.09 32.13 -6.71
N LEU A 360 -39.61 31.96 -7.93
CA LEU A 360 -40.87 31.23 -8.13
C LEU A 360 -40.75 29.75 -7.73
N THR A 361 -39.68 29.04 -8.14
CA THR A 361 -39.49 27.63 -7.78
C THR A 361 -39.42 27.43 -6.27
N ALA A 362 -38.59 28.20 -5.54
CA ALA A 362 -38.49 28.06 -4.09
C ALA A 362 -39.78 28.47 -3.36
N LEU A 363 -40.55 29.42 -3.90
CA LEU A 363 -41.88 29.76 -3.38
C LEU A 363 -42.95 28.71 -3.72
N GLU A 364 -42.74 27.84 -4.71
CA GLU A 364 -43.62 26.70 -5.00
C GLU A 364 -43.25 25.46 -4.16
N GLU A 365 -41.97 25.27 -3.84
CA GLU A 365 -41.49 24.21 -2.92
C GLU A 365 -41.88 24.47 -1.45
N ALA A 366 -42.00 25.74 -1.03
CA ALA A 366 -42.31 26.12 0.35
C ALA A 366 -43.82 26.12 0.74
N ASP A 367 -44.75 25.87 -0.20
CA ASP A 367 -46.22 26.05 0.01
C ASP A 367 -46.90 24.90 0.82
N LEU A 368 -46.23 24.37 1.85
CA LEU A 368 -46.69 23.22 2.65
C LEU A 368 -46.40 23.38 4.17
N PRO A 369 -47.42 23.51 5.04
CA PRO A 369 -48.69 24.23 4.91
C PRO A 369 -48.90 25.24 6.09
N GLU A 370 -50.16 25.62 6.38
CA GLU A 370 -50.62 26.30 7.63
C GLU A 370 -50.39 27.82 7.84
N ASN A 371 -50.81 28.68 6.89
CA ASN A 371 -51.48 29.94 7.29
C ASN A 371 -52.35 30.55 6.18
N VAL A 372 -53.67 30.70 6.42
CA VAL A 372 -54.65 31.05 5.37
C VAL A 372 -54.54 32.52 4.92
N THR A 373 -54.28 33.45 5.84
CA THR A 373 -54.32 34.89 5.55
C THR A 373 -53.09 35.36 4.76
N GLU A 374 -51.88 34.95 5.18
CA GLU A 374 -50.63 35.34 4.51
C GLU A 374 -50.52 34.72 3.10
N MET A 375 -51.04 33.50 2.91
CA MET A 375 -51.18 32.85 1.60
C MET A 375 -51.89 33.72 0.55
N SER A 376 -52.92 34.46 0.97
CA SER A 376 -53.78 35.23 0.05
C SER A 376 -53.06 36.44 -0.57
N VAL A 377 -52.14 37.03 0.18
CA VAL A 377 -51.30 38.16 -0.23
C VAL A 377 -50.19 37.63 -1.14
N GLN A 378 -49.40 36.67 -0.64
CA GLN A 378 -48.30 36.05 -1.39
C GLN A 378 -48.74 35.50 -2.75
N LYS A 379 -49.95 34.94 -2.88
CA LYS A 379 -50.47 34.43 -4.16
C LYS A 379 -50.70 35.53 -5.20
N ALA A 380 -51.06 36.75 -4.78
CA ALA A 380 -51.16 37.89 -5.70
C ALA A 380 -49.76 38.31 -6.18
N GLU A 381 -48.77 38.37 -5.28
CA GLU A 381 -47.38 38.68 -5.64
C GLU A 381 -46.72 37.60 -6.53
N LYS A 382 -46.94 36.31 -6.25
CA LYS A 382 -46.48 35.19 -7.12
C LYS A 382 -47.05 35.32 -8.55
N ASN A 383 -48.29 35.79 -8.71
CA ASN A 383 -48.88 36.02 -10.04
C ASN A 383 -48.24 37.21 -10.78
N ILE A 384 -47.82 38.27 -10.08
CA ILE A 384 -47.09 39.39 -10.68
C ILE A 384 -45.75 38.91 -11.25
N LEU A 385 -45.01 38.09 -10.49
CA LEU A 385 -43.76 37.50 -10.97
C LEU A 385 -43.95 36.50 -12.12
N ARG A 386 -45.06 35.74 -12.15
CA ARG A 386 -45.35 34.85 -13.29
C ARG A 386 -45.62 35.65 -14.57
N GLY A 387 -46.39 36.73 -14.50
CA GLY A 387 -46.59 37.64 -15.64
C GLY A 387 -45.30 38.35 -16.07
N LEU A 388 -44.41 38.67 -15.13
CA LEU A 388 -43.07 39.20 -15.45
C LEU A 388 -42.21 38.15 -16.17
N LEU A 389 -42.23 36.89 -15.73
CA LEU A 389 -41.52 35.78 -16.41
C LEU A 389 -42.05 35.56 -17.84
N GLU A 390 -43.37 35.64 -18.03
CA GLU A 390 -44.04 35.56 -19.34
C GLU A 390 -43.62 36.72 -20.26
N SER A 391 -43.36 37.93 -19.73
CA SER A 391 -42.80 39.04 -20.53
C SER A 391 -41.29 38.90 -20.86
N LEU A 392 -40.58 37.97 -20.22
CA LEU A 392 -39.14 37.72 -20.38
C LEU A 392 -38.84 36.47 -21.22
N THR A 393 -39.79 36.00 -22.05
CA THR A 393 -39.59 34.82 -22.91
C THR A 393 -38.77 35.14 -24.16
N PHE A 394 -37.45 34.96 -24.08
CA PHE A 394 -36.55 35.05 -25.23
C PHE A 394 -36.65 33.79 -26.13
N PRO A 395 -36.38 33.89 -27.45
CA PRO A 395 -36.16 32.71 -28.28
C PRO A 395 -34.98 31.89 -27.72
N ALA A 396 -35.06 30.57 -27.82
CA ALA A 396 -34.09 29.66 -27.19
C ALA A 396 -32.67 29.91 -27.70
N ILE A 397 -31.83 30.53 -26.86
CA ILE A 397 -30.38 30.61 -27.07
C ILE A 397 -29.80 29.24 -26.73
N GLU A 398 -29.86 28.33 -27.68
CA GLU A 398 -29.22 27.03 -27.60
C GLU A 398 -27.69 27.20 -27.61
N SER A 399 -27.03 26.65 -26.61
CA SER A 399 -25.58 26.70 -26.49
C SER A 399 -24.95 25.65 -27.42
N ASN A 400 -24.35 26.09 -28.54
CA ASN A 400 -23.56 25.24 -29.42
C ASN A 400 -22.46 24.49 -28.60
N PRO A 401 -22.29 23.16 -28.74
CA PRO A 401 -21.23 22.41 -28.05
C PRO A 401 -19.82 23.00 -28.24
N GLU A 402 -19.54 23.69 -29.35
CA GLU A 402 -18.29 24.43 -29.57
C GLU A 402 -18.07 25.56 -28.55
N VAL A 403 -19.12 26.32 -28.20
CA VAL A 403 -19.06 27.38 -27.17
C VAL A 403 -18.89 26.76 -25.78
N ASN A 404 -19.60 25.65 -25.52
CA ASN A 404 -19.48 24.90 -24.28
C ASN A 404 -18.05 24.37 -24.08
N MET A 405 -17.43 23.87 -25.15
CA MET A 405 -16.03 23.46 -25.15
C MET A 405 -15.07 24.65 -24.93
N ARG A 406 -15.30 25.80 -25.59
CA ARG A 406 -14.50 27.03 -25.37
C ARG A 406 -14.53 27.48 -23.91
N VAL A 407 -15.73 27.65 -23.33
CA VAL A 407 -15.92 28.09 -21.94
C VAL A 407 -15.27 27.12 -20.96
N THR A 408 -15.50 25.81 -21.13
CA THR A 408 -14.91 24.77 -20.29
C THR A 408 -13.37 24.73 -20.43
N THR A 409 -12.85 24.93 -21.64
CA THR A 409 -11.40 25.01 -21.90
C THR A 409 -10.76 26.19 -21.19
N THR A 410 -11.40 27.36 -21.16
CA THR A 410 -10.91 28.53 -20.40
C THR A 410 -10.95 28.27 -18.89
N ILE A 411 -12.04 27.69 -18.36
CA ILE A 411 -12.17 27.34 -16.93
C ILE A 411 -11.02 26.42 -16.48
N ILE A 412 -10.76 25.35 -17.24
CA ILE A 412 -9.69 24.38 -16.95
C ILE A 412 -8.30 25.01 -17.10
N SER A 413 -8.05 25.75 -18.19
CA SER A 413 -6.71 26.31 -18.49
C SER A 413 -6.30 27.43 -17.54
N HIS A 414 -7.26 28.21 -17.02
CA HIS A 414 -7.00 29.30 -16.07
C HIS A 414 -7.28 28.93 -14.61
N ARG A 415 -7.70 27.69 -14.32
CA ARG A 415 -8.08 27.19 -12.98
C ARG A 415 -9.09 28.12 -12.28
N LEU A 416 -10.18 28.41 -12.99
CA LEU A 416 -11.32 29.17 -12.46
C LEU A 416 -12.12 28.33 -11.45
N ASP A 417 -13.29 28.78 -11.01
CA ASP A 417 -14.02 28.05 -9.98
C ASP A 417 -14.55 26.69 -10.49
N ASP A 418 -14.54 25.70 -9.60
CA ASP A 418 -14.93 24.31 -9.83
C ASP A 418 -14.19 23.55 -10.97
N TYR A 419 -13.00 24.00 -11.39
CA TYR A 419 -12.32 23.50 -12.59
C TYR A 419 -12.10 21.98 -12.64
N HIS A 420 -12.06 21.28 -11.50
CA HIS A 420 -11.95 19.82 -11.42
C HIS A 420 -13.21 19.11 -11.94
N ASN A 421 -14.41 19.51 -11.50
CA ASN A 421 -15.65 18.92 -11.99
C ASN A 421 -15.88 19.28 -13.47
N PHE A 422 -15.48 20.48 -13.89
CA PHE A 422 -15.45 20.83 -15.32
C PHE A 422 -14.49 19.92 -16.12
N ALA A 423 -13.37 19.48 -15.54
CA ALA A 423 -12.48 18.49 -16.15
C ALA A 423 -13.09 17.07 -16.19
N VAL A 424 -13.88 16.66 -15.19
CA VAL A 424 -14.69 15.42 -15.23
C VAL A 424 -15.69 15.47 -16.39
N LEU A 425 -16.43 16.59 -16.53
CA LEU A 425 -17.40 16.81 -17.61
C LEU A 425 -16.71 16.73 -18.97
N PHE A 426 -15.61 17.47 -19.16
CA PHE A 426 -14.79 17.52 -20.38
C PHE A 426 -14.16 16.18 -20.79
N ALA A 427 -13.90 15.29 -19.83
CA ALA A 427 -13.46 13.92 -20.06
C ALA A 427 -14.60 12.96 -20.45
N SER A 428 -15.82 13.24 -19.98
CA SER A 428 -16.99 12.39 -20.19
C SER A 428 -17.76 12.70 -21.47
N GLU A 429 -17.72 13.95 -21.95
CA GLU A 429 -18.53 14.40 -23.07
C GLU A 429 -17.92 13.98 -24.41
N ARG A 430 -18.59 13.04 -25.08
CA ARG A 430 -18.07 12.37 -26.29
C ARG A 430 -18.14 13.27 -27.51
N SER A 431 -19.15 14.13 -27.63
CA SER A 431 -19.33 15.01 -28.79
C SER A 431 -18.13 15.94 -28.98
N TRP A 432 -17.58 16.48 -27.89
CA TRP A 432 -16.43 17.41 -27.94
C TRP A 432 -15.17 16.72 -28.45
N ALA A 433 -14.95 15.46 -28.07
CA ALA A 433 -13.80 14.69 -28.50
C ALA A 433 -13.79 14.46 -30.03
N ASP A 434 -14.96 14.32 -30.66
CA ASP A 434 -15.08 14.03 -32.10
C ASP A 434 -15.04 15.29 -32.99
N ILE A 435 -15.13 16.49 -32.41
CA ILE A 435 -15.27 17.75 -33.14
C ILE A 435 -13.94 18.51 -33.33
N ASP A 436 -13.01 18.52 -32.36
CA ASP A 436 -11.91 19.50 -32.36
C ASP A 436 -10.53 18.98 -31.88
N GLU A 437 -9.47 19.51 -32.49
CA GLU A 437 -8.09 19.42 -31.98
C GLU A 437 -7.91 20.24 -30.69
N GLN A 438 -8.69 21.31 -30.46
CA GLN A 438 -8.68 22.09 -29.22
C GLN A 438 -8.96 21.23 -27.97
N TRP A 439 -9.79 20.19 -28.08
CA TRP A 439 -10.03 19.23 -27.00
C TRP A 439 -8.76 18.45 -26.63
N MET A 440 -8.05 17.93 -27.64
CA MET A 440 -6.75 17.27 -27.48
C MET A 440 -5.69 18.21 -26.91
N ASP A 441 -5.61 19.44 -27.43
CA ASP A 441 -4.65 20.44 -27.01
C ASP A 441 -4.88 20.92 -25.56
N CYS A 442 -6.14 20.99 -25.11
CA CYS A 442 -6.48 21.25 -23.71
C CYS A 442 -5.99 20.13 -22.79
N LEU A 443 -6.26 18.87 -23.15
CA LEU A 443 -5.77 17.70 -22.38
C LEU A 443 -4.24 17.63 -22.34
N GLU A 444 -3.55 17.91 -23.45
CA GLU A 444 -2.09 17.88 -23.52
C GLU A 444 -1.42 18.96 -22.66
N LYS A 445 -2.01 20.15 -22.58
CA LYS A 445 -1.51 21.29 -21.78
C LYS A 445 -1.87 21.18 -20.29
N ASN A 446 -3.09 20.72 -19.98
CA ASN A 446 -3.68 20.81 -18.63
C ASN A 446 -3.72 19.47 -17.87
N LYS A 447 -2.87 18.48 -18.21
CA LYS A 447 -2.84 17.11 -17.64
C LYS A 447 -3.08 17.02 -16.12
N ALA A 448 -2.55 17.98 -15.34
CA ALA A 448 -2.73 18.06 -13.90
C ALA A 448 -4.21 18.17 -13.45
N ALA A 449 -5.07 18.85 -14.20
CA ALA A 449 -6.50 18.97 -13.90
C ALA A 449 -7.26 17.64 -14.07
N PHE A 450 -6.70 16.69 -14.84
CA PHE A 450 -7.32 15.39 -15.15
C PHE A 450 -6.78 14.25 -14.26
N GLN A 451 -6.03 14.56 -13.19
CA GLN A 451 -5.43 13.59 -12.26
C GLN A 451 -6.42 12.95 -11.27
N GLN A 452 -7.72 13.22 -11.38
CA GLN A 452 -8.74 12.53 -10.58
C GLN A 452 -9.07 11.16 -11.19
N LEU A 453 -9.30 10.16 -10.32
CA LEU A 453 -9.55 8.77 -10.72
C LEU A 453 -10.77 8.64 -11.66
N ASP A 454 -11.90 9.28 -11.32
CA ASP A 454 -13.11 9.25 -12.14
C ASP A 454 -12.87 9.88 -13.52
N THR A 455 -12.16 11.01 -13.58
CA THR A 455 -11.77 11.68 -14.82
C THR A 455 -10.93 10.77 -15.72
N LEU A 456 -9.96 10.05 -15.14
CA LEU A 456 -9.16 9.08 -15.87
C LEU A 456 -10.02 7.89 -16.37
N ILE A 457 -10.96 7.39 -15.57
CA ILE A 457 -11.89 6.32 -15.98
C ILE A 457 -12.80 6.79 -17.13
N LYS A 458 -13.31 8.03 -17.08
CA LYS A 458 -14.08 8.64 -18.18
C LYS A 458 -13.24 8.77 -19.45
N LEU A 459 -12.03 9.35 -19.37
CA LEU A 459 -11.09 9.44 -20.51
C LEU A 459 -10.77 8.06 -21.10
N SER A 460 -10.52 7.06 -20.25
CA SER A 460 -10.28 5.67 -20.69
C SER A 460 -11.49 5.08 -21.41
N SER A 461 -12.71 5.37 -20.96
CA SER A 461 -13.94 4.95 -21.66
C SER A 461 -14.11 5.64 -23.01
N THR A 462 -13.80 6.94 -23.10
CA THR A 462 -13.87 7.75 -24.34
C THR A 462 -12.81 7.30 -25.36
N LEU A 463 -11.57 7.03 -24.90
CA LEU A 463 -10.51 6.39 -25.69
C LEU A 463 -10.94 5.00 -26.18
N THR A 464 -11.57 4.20 -25.32
CA THR A 464 -12.10 2.88 -25.70
C THR A 464 -13.19 3.00 -26.77
N SER A 465 -14.14 3.93 -26.67
CA SER A 465 -15.14 4.12 -27.74
C SER A 465 -14.50 4.57 -29.04
N LYS A 466 -13.52 5.49 -29.01
CA LYS A 466 -12.81 5.95 -30.21
C LYS A 466 -12.06 4.82 -30.91
N LEU A 467 -11.27 4.03 -30.18
CA LEU A 467 -10.50 2.89 -30.71
C LEU A 467 -11.35 1.81 -31.40
N HIS A 468 -12.66 1.77 -31.13
CA HIS A 468 -13.61 0.84 -31.74
C HIS A 468 -14.57 1.51 -32.76
N SER A 469 -14.35 2.79 -33.10
CA SER A 469 -15.15 3.50 -34.10
C SER A 469 -14.48 3.46 -35.48
N GLU A 470 -15.26 3.12 -36.51
CA GLU A 470 -14.76 2.79 -37.86
C GLU A 470 -14.24 4.00 -38.68
N GLY A 471 -14.38 5.22 -38.14
CA GLY A 471 -13.88 6.46 -38.75
C GLY A 471 -12.72 7.14 -38.00
N SER A 472 -12.20 6.56 -36.92
CA SER A 472 -11.23 7.23 -36.04
C SER A 472 -9.82 7.40 -36.63
N SER A 473 -9.21 8.56 -36.41
CA SER A 473 -7.83 8.82 -36.83
C SER A 473 -6.82 8.10 -35.92
N VAL A 474 -6.02 7.21 -36.50
CA VAL A 474 -5.00 6.41 -35.79
C VAL A 474 -3.94 7.28 -35.11
N SER A 475 -3.65 8.49 -35.63
CA SER A 475 -2.72 9.43 -34.98
C SER A 475 -3.32 10.08 -33.73
N GLN A 476 -4.59 10.49 -33.78
CA GLN A 476 -5.31 11.04 -32.63
C GLN A 476 -5.52 9.99 -31.55
N CYS A 477 -5.89 8.75 -31.91
CA CYS A 477 -5.97 7.64 -30.96
C CYS A 477 -4.63 7.39 -30.25
N ARG A 478 -3.49 7.51 -30.94
CA ARG A 478 -2.16 7.40 -30.33
C ARG A 478 -1.82 8.59 -29.42
N ARG A 479 -2.17 9.83 -29.80
CA ARG A 479 -2.01 11.01 -28.91
C ARG A 479 -2.81 10.83 -27.63
N LEU A 480 -4.10 10.52 -27.74
CA LEU A 480 -4.99 10.34 -26.59
C LEU A 480 -4.52 9.19 -25.68
N MET A 481 -4.13 8.04 -26.24
CA MET A 481 -3.58 6.91 -25.48
C MET A 481 -2.30 7.29 -24.71
N LYS A 482 -1.41 8.07 -25.33
CA LYS A 482 -0.23 8.62 -24.64
C LYS A 482 -0.63 9.58 -23.52
N VAL A 483 -1.56 10.49 -23.75
CA VAL A 483 -2.02 11.47 -22.74
C VAL A 483 -2.67 10.79 -21.54
N VAL A 484 -3.55 9.81 -21.78
CA VAL A 484 -4.17 8.96 -20.75
C VAL A 484 -3.11 8.18 -19.95
N ALA A 485 -2.12 7.59 -20.63
CA ALA A 485 -1.01 6.91 -19.97
C ALA A 485 -0.12 7.88 -19.17
N ASP A 486 0.11 9.11 -19.64
CA ASP A 486 0.88 10.15 -18.93
C ASP A 486 0.14 10.63 -17.67
N ILE A 487 -1.17 10.86 -17.76
CA ILE A 487 -2.02 11.20 -16.60
C ILE A 487 -1.97 10.09 -15.56
N PHE A 488 -2.22 8.83 -15.97
CA PHE A 488 -2.05 7.66 -15.10
C PHE A 488 -0.65 7.59 -14.47
N SER A 489 0.40 7.88 -15.25
CA SER A 489 1.79 7.84 -14.76
C SER A 489 2.05 8.85 -13.63
N SER A 490 1.30 9.96 -13.60
CA SER A 490 1.41 11.00 -12.57
C SER A 490 0.58 10.77 -11.30
N LEU A 491 -0.26 9.73 -11.26
CA LEU A 491 -1.07 9.36 -10.09
C LEU A 491 -0.24 8.81 -8.91
N SER A 492 -0.84 8.84 -7.71
CA SER A 492 -0.35 8.13 -6.52
C SER A 492 -0.30 6.60 -6.76
N LEU A 493 0.46 5.86 -5.94
CA LEU A 493 0.48 4.39 -6.03
C LEU A 493 -0.87 3.75 -5.67
N GLU A 494 -1.64 4.40 -4.78
CA GLU A 494 -2.97 3.96 -4.36
C GLU A 494 -3.98 4.11 -5.52
N ASP A 495 -4.01 5.27 -6.16
CA ASP A 495 -4.95 5.56 -7.26
C ASP A 495 -4.55 4.82 -8.54
N LYS A 496 -3.26 4.56 -8.77
CA LYS A 496 -2.79 3.60 -9.79
C LYS A 496 -3.38 2.22 -9.55
N ASN A 497 -3.43 1.75 -8.30
CA ASN A 497 -4.00 0.44 -7.98
C ASN A 497 -5.53 0.41 -8.17
N LYS A 498 -6.26 1.45 -7.74
CA LYS A 498 -7.71 1.59 -8.00
C LYS A 498 -8.03 1.63 -9.50
N ALA A 499 -7.23 2.37 -10.28
CA ALA A 499 -7.35 2.45 -11.73
C ALA A 499 -7.05 1.11 -12.43
N LEU A 500 -6.03 0.35 -11.97
CA LEU A 500 -5.70 -0.97 -12.52
C LEU A 500 -6.78 -2.02 -12.26
N ASP A 501 -7.33 -2.08 -11.05
CA ASP A 501 -8.46 -2.96 -10.72
C ASP A 501 -9.72 -2.59 -11.53
N THR A 502 -10.01 -1.30 -11.67
CA THR A 502 -11.11 -0.81 -12.52
C THR A 502 -10.90 -1.21 -13.99
N MET A 503 -9.67 -1.10 -14.51
CA MET A 503 -9.36 -1.49 -15.87
C MET A 503 -9.50 -3.00 -16.10
N LEU A 504 -9.10 -3.82 -15.13
CA LEU A 504 -9.30 -5.27 -15.16
C LEU A 504 -10.77 -5.69 -15.09
N LYS A 505 -11.60 -4.95 -14.34
CA LYS A 505 -13.06 -5.14 -14.29
C LYS A 505 -13.72 -4.84 -15.64
N LEU A 506 -13.14 -3.95 -16.46
CA LEU A 506 -13.58 -3.69 -17.84
C LEU A 506 -13.07 -4.75 -18.84
N SER A 507 -11.79 -5.12 -18.77
CA SER A 507 -11.19 -6.13 -19.66
C SER A 507 -9.85 -6.66 -19.14
N SER A 508 -9.60 -7.97 -19.28
CA SER A 508 -8.26 -8.54 -19.06
C SER A 508 -7.19 -7.89 -19.93
N ARG A 509 -7.57 -7.38 -21.11
CA ARG A 509 -6.68 -6.79 -22.13
C ARG A 509 -6.63 -5.27 -22.08
N GLY A 510 -7.27 -4.65 -21.10
CA GLY A 510 -7.37 -3.19 -21.00
C GLY A 510 -8.03 -2.62 -22.26
N PHE A 511 -7.35 -1.69 -22.93
CA PHE A 511 -7.86 -1.10 -24.17
C PHE A 511 -8.00 -2.13 -25.31
N PHE A 512 -7.18 -3.19 -25.32
CA PHE A 512 -7.09 -4.19 -26.40
C PHE A 512 -8.13 -5.33 -26.29
N GLY A 513 -9.33 -5.01 -25.79
CA GLY A 513 -10.41 -5.98 -25.60
C GLY A 513 -11.03 -6.51 -26.90
N ARG A 514 -10.97 -5.76 -28.01
CA ARG A 514 -11.44 -6.18 -29.35
C ARG A 514 -10.37 -5.84 -30.42
N SER A 515 -10.72 -6.00 -31.70
CA SER A 515 -9.84 -5.68 -32.83
C SER A 515 -9.53 -4.19 -32.92
N ILE A 516 -8.24 -3.85 -32.89
CA ILE A 516 -7.69 -2.49 -32.96
C ILE A 516 -6.67 -2.41 -34.12
N PRO A 517 -6.49 -1.24 -34.79
CA PRO A 517 -5.48 -1.06 -35.83
C PRO A 517 -4.07 -1.50 -35.38
N SER A 518 -3.44 -2.38 -36.16
CA SER A 518 -2.16 -3.05 -35.81
C SER A 518 -0.98 -2.09 -35.54
N VAL A 519 -1.07 -0.86 -36.03
CA VAL A 519 -0.13 0.24 -35.75
C VAL A 519 -0.14 0.66 -34.27
N VAL A 520 -1.29 0.59 -33.60
CA VAL A 520 -1.41 0.87 -32.15
C VAL A 520 -0.80 -0.28 -31.36
N THR A 521 -1.14 -1.53 -31.71
CA THR A 521 -0.59 -2.73 -31.07
C THR A 521 0.94 -2.77 -31.12
N LYS A 522 1.54 -2.49 -32.29
CA LYS A 522 3.01 -2.40 -32.45
C LYS A 522 3.64 -1.29 -31.60
N GLY A 523 2.95 -0.17 -31.41
CA GLY A 523 3.42 0.91 -30.52
C GLY A 523 3.44 0.47 -29.05
N PHE A 524 2.39 -0.21 -28.61
CA PHE A 524 2.32 -0.78 -27.26
C PHE A 524 3.36 -1.91 -27.06
N GLU A 525 3.55 -2.80 -28.03
CA GLU A 525 4.61 -3.83 -28.00
C GLU A 525 6.01 -3.21 -27.84
N GLN A 526 6.27 -2.06 -28.49
CA GLN A 526 7.52 -1.32 -28.30
C GLN A 526 7.63 -0.70 -26.89
N GLU A 527 6.58 -0.06 -26.36
CA GLU A 527 6.59 0.49 -25.00
C GLU A 527 6.75 -0.59 -23.93
N LEU A 528 6.07 -1.73 -24.08
CA LEU A 528 6.20 -2.90 -23.22
C LEU A 528 7.64 -3.46 -23.23
N ASN A 529 8.22 -3.67 -24.40
CA ASN A 529 9.60 -4.14 -24.51
C ASN A 529 10.62 -3.13 -23.95
N MET A 530 10.42 -1.82 -24.14
CA MET A 530 11.26 -0.80 -23.52
C MET A 530 11.16 -0.83 -21.99
N ALA A 531 9.95 -0.91 -21.42
CA ALA A 531 9.76 -0.97 -19.96
C ALA A 531 10.51 -2.16 -19.34
N PHE A 532 10.37 -3.36 -19.90
CA PHE A 532 11.09 -4.55 -19.42
C PHE A 532 12.60 -4.46 -19.65
N ASN A 533 13.07 -3.94 -20.78
CA ASN A 533 14.50 -3.75 -21.03
C ASN A 533 15.14 -2.77 -20.04
N CYS A 534 14.49 -1.65 -19.72
CA CYS A 534 14.97 -0.71 -18.70
C CYS A 534 15.08 -1.37 -17.31
N ILE A 535 14.11 -2.20 -16.93
CA ILE A 535 14.09 -2.91 -15.65
C ILE A 535 15.19 -3.98 -15.58
N ILE A 536 15.45 -4.70 -16.68
CA ILE A 536 16.49 -5.73 -16.76
C ILE A 536 17.89 -5.09 -16.78
N GLN A 537 18.10 -4.05 -17.58
CA GLN A 537 19.40 -3.36 -17.69
C GLN A 537 19.76 -2.57 -16.43
N GLY A 538 18.78 -1.94 -15.77
CA GLY A 538 18.97 -1.29 -14.47
C GLY A 538 19.25 -2.26 -13.31
N GLY A 539 19.02 -3.56 -13.49
CA GLY A 539 19.27 -4.57 -12.45
C GLY A 539 20.74 -4.97 -12.26
N ALA A 540 21.66 -4.50 -13.12
CA ALA A 540 23.05 -4.96 -13.15
C ALA A 540 23.98 -4.32 -12.11
N GLY A 541 23.54 -3.35 -11.31
CA GLY A 541 24.38 -2.74 -10.27
C GLY A 541 23.65 -1.79 -9.31
N ALA A 542 24.10 -1.80 -8.05
CA ALA A 542 23.88 -0.77 -7.02
C ALA A 542 22.43 -0.34 -6.67
N ALA A 543 21.79 -1.13 -5.80
CA ALA A 543 21.07 -0.70 -4.60
C ALA A 543 19.79 0.19 -4.67
N GLN A 544 19.16 0.32 -3.49
CA GLN A 544 18.17 1.33 -3.04
C GLN A 544 16.75 1.36 -3.67
N GLN A 545 15.78 1.82 -2.86
CA GLN A 545 14.33 1.76 -3.12
C GLN A 545 13.85 2.54 -4.36
N GLY A 546 14.55 3.61 -4.76
CA GLY A 546 14.15 4.44 -5.91
C GLY A 546 14.09 3.70 -7.25
N ASN A 547 14.88 2.63 -7.39
CA ASN A 547 14.84 1.75 -8.56
C ASN A 547 13.54 0.91 -8.58
N LEU A 548 13.02 0.49 -7.41
CA LEU A 548 11.77 -0.28 -7.33
C LEU A 548 10.55 0.61 -7.62
N SER A 549 10.45 1.81 -7.05
CA SER A 549 9.33 2.72 -7.34
C SER A 549 9.25 3.09 -8.83
N THR A 550 10.41 3.26 -9.47
CA THR A 550 10.50 3.52 -10.91
C THR A 550 10.04 2.31 -11.73
N ALA A 551 10.52 1.10 -11.41
CA ALA A 551 10.09 -0.13 -12.07
C ALA A 551 8.58 -0.43 -11.87
N VAL A 552 8.05 -0.19 -10.67
CA VAL A 552 6.62 -0.30 -10.35
C VAL A 552 5.81 0.67 -11.21
N SER A 553 6.20 1.93 -11.32
CA SER A 553 5.45 2.90 -12.13
C SER A 553 5.55 2.64 -13.64
N LEU A 554 6.66 2.07 -14.13
CA LEU A 554 6.80 1.61 -15.52
C LEU A 554 5.87 0.43 -15.81
N ILE A 555 5.88 -0.61 -14.98
CA ILE A 555 5.01 -1.79 -15.15
C ILE A 555 3.54 -1.41 -14.98
N ALA A 556 3.19 -0.54 -14.03
CA ALA A 556 1.83 -0.03 -13.87
C ALA A 556 1.33 0.68 -15.15
N ARG A 557 2.18 1.51 -15.80
CA ARG A 557 1.82 2.26 -17.00
C ARG A 557 1.49 1.36 -18.19
N VAL A 558 2.24 0.28 -18.40
CA VAL A 558 1.94 -0.69 -19.47
C VAL A 558 0.83 -1.66 -19.09
N ALA A 559 0.69 -2.01 -17.80
CA ALA A 559 -0.42 -2.82 -17.31
C ALA A 559 -1.77 -2.10 -17.43
N PHE A 560 -1.83 -0.78 -17.20
CA PHE A 560 -3.05 0.01 -17.40
C PHE A 560 -3.51 0.00 -18.86
N GLN A 561 -2.58 -0.11 -19.81
CA GLN A 561 -2.92 -0.24 -21.22
C GLN A 561 -3.36 -1.66 -21.60
N ASN A 562 -2.65 -2.69 -21.10
CA ASN A 562 -2.97 -4.10 -21.32
C ASN A 562 -2.46 -4.99 -20.15
N PRO A 563 -3.33 -5.34 -19.18
CA PRO A 563 -2.96 -6.15 -18.03
C PRO A 563 -2.50 -7.56 -18.42
N GLU A 564 -3.24 -8.25 -19.29
CA GLU A 564 -2.95 -9.61 -19.74
C GLU A 564 -1.57 -9.72 -20.43
N ALA A 565 -1.22 -8.76 -21.30
CA ALA A 565 0.09 -8.73 -21.95
C ALA A 565 1.22 -8.44 -20.95
N THR A 566 1.03 -7.47 -20.06
CA THR A 566 2.05 -7.11 -19.06
C THR A 566 2.28 -8.24 -18.06
N LEU A 567 1.22 -8.89 -17.57
CA LEU A 567 1.34 -10.04 -16.68
C LEU A 567 2.04 -11.22 -17.37
N ARG A 568 1.79 -11.51 -18.66
CA ARG A 568 2.59 -12.50 -19.40
C ARG A 568 4.08 -12.15 -19.42
N SER A 569 4.44 -10.90 -19.69
CA SER A 569 5.84 -10.45 -19.71
C SER A 569 6.50 -10.53 -18.32
N CYS A 570 5.77 -10.22 -17.24
CA CYS A 570 6.23 -10.45 -15.86
C CYS A 570 6.50 -11.94 -15.61
N CYS A 571 5.58 -12.83 -15.99
CA CYS A 571 5.71 -14.28 -15.84
C CYS A 571 6.89 -14.84 -16.63
N HIS A 572 7.02 -14.44 -17.91
CA HIS A 572 8.11 -14.86 -18.78
C HIS A 572 9.47 -14.39 -18.24
N SER A 573 9.58 -13.12 -17.83
CA SER A 573 10.81 -12.58 -17.25
C SER A 573 11.18 -13.27 -15.94
N ALA A 574 10.20 -13.54 -15.06
CA ALA A 574 10.45 -14.20 -13.78
C ALA A 574 10.97 -15.64 -13.93
N ILE A 575 10.47 -16.40 -14.90
CA ILE A 575 10.83 -17.82 -15.10
C ILE A 575 12.13 -17.96 -15.89
N PHE A 576 12.32 -17.18 -16.97
CA PHE A 576 13.41 -17.40 -17.94
C PHE A 576 14.62 -16.47 -17.74
N ASN A 577 14.48 -15.28 -17.15
CA ASN A 577 15.63 -14.38 -16.95
C ASN A 577 16.27 -14.64 -15.58
N LYS A 578 17.51 -15.13 -15.56
CA LYS A 578 18.20 -15.57 -14.33
C LYS A 578 18.25 -14.46 -13.26
N GLY A 579 17.62 -14.71 -12.11
CA GLY A 579 17.53 -13.83 -10.95
C GLY A 579 16.35 -12.83 -10.97
N ALA A 580 15.61 -12.70 -12.08
CA ALA A 580 14.59 -11.66 -12.22
C ALA A 580 13.32 -11.92 -11.40
N PHE A 581 13.05 -13.16 -10.98
CA PHE A 581 11.87 -13.54 -10.18
C PHE A 581 11.67 -12.65 -8.95
N ALA A 582 12.72 -12.34 -8.21
CA ALA A 582 12.63 -11.58 -6.96
C ALA A 582 12.25 -10.11 -7.20
N LEU A 583 12.67 -9.52 -8.31
CA LEU A 583 12.30 -8.16 -8.70
C LEU A 583 10.87 -8.12 -9.24
N MET A 584 10.50 -9.08 -10.09
CA MET A 584 9.14 -9.19 -10.63
C MET A 584 8.10 -9.43 -9.53
N ALA A 585 8.40 -10.27 -8.53
CA ALA A 585 7.52 -10.49 -7.40
C ALA A 585 7.32 -9.21 -6.58
N LYS A 586 8.40 -8.49 -6.25
CA LYS A 586 8.34 -7.21 -5.53
C LYS A 586 7.57 -6.12 -6.29
N ILE A 587 7.65 -6.11 -7.63
CA ILE A 587 6.85 -5.18 -8.45
C ILE A 587 5.36 -5.53 -8.36
N LEU A 588 4.99 -6.80 -8.52
CA LEU A 588 3.58 -7.24 -8.45
C LEU A 588 2.98 -7.04 -7.05
N GLN A 589 3.75 -7.30 -5.98
CA GLN A 589 3.35 -7.02 -4.60
C GLN A 589 2.98 -5.54 -4.35
N GLN A 590 3.57 -4.59 -5.09
CA GLN A 590 3.22 -3.16 -5.01
C GLN A 590 2.04 -2.77 -5.93
N LEU A 591 1.54 -3.71 -6.73
CA LEU A 591 0.44 -3.51 -7.68
C LEU A 591 -0.75 -4.47 -7.42
N PRO A 592 -1.28 -4.58 -6.18
CA PRO A 592 -2.38 -5.50 -5.85
C PRO A 592 -3.66 -5.30 -6.69
N GLY A 593 -3.87 -4.14 -7.31
CA GLY A 593 -4.93 -3.92 -8.28
C GLY A 593 -4.88 -4.87 -9.50
N LEU A 594 -3.71 -5.45 -9.79
CA LEU A 594 -3.53 -6.46 -10.85
C LEU A 594 -4.01 -7.88 -10.48
N ARG A 595 -4.41 -8.12 -9.22
CA ARG A 595 -4.88 -9.44 -8.77
C ARG A 595 -6.20 -9.85 -9.45
N GLY A 596 -7.10 -8.88 -9.65
CA GLY A 596 -8.42 -9.07 -10.24
C GLY A 596 -9.40 -9.80 -9.30
N GLN A 597 -10.35 -9.06 -8.72
CA GLN A 597 -11.32 -9.64 -7.78
C GLN A 597 -12.33 -10.58 -8.49
N ARG A 598 -12.82 -11.63 -7.81
CA ARG A 598 -13.79 -12.60 -8.36
C ARG A 598 -15.14 -11.93 -8.67
N VAL A 599 -15.32 -11.47 -9.91
CA VAL A 599 -16.62 -11.02 -10.42
C VAL A 599 -17.54 -12.23 -10.63
N ARG A 600 -18.56 -12.37 -9.77
CA ARG A 600 -19.61 -13.39 -9.86
C ARG A 600 -20.63 -13.00 -10.94
N ARG A 601 -20.28 -13.18 -12.22
CA ARG A 601 -21.17 -12.86 -13.36
C ARG A 601 -22.51 -13.60 -13.27
N GLY A 602 -23.57 -12.93 -13.73
CA GLY A 602 -24.89 -13.53 -13.96
C GLY A 602 -24.92 -14.45 -15.18
N PRO A 603 -26.01 -15.21 -15.39
CA PRO A 603 -26.05 -16.32 -16.34
C PRO A 603 -26.16 -15.95 -17.84
N ASN A 604 -26.38 -14.67 -18.19
CA ASN A 604 -26.73 -14.24 -19.55
C ASN A 604 -25.72 -13.25 -20.16
N GLU A 605 -24.50 -13.70 -20.43
CA GLU A 605 -23.56 -12.99 -21.34
C GLU A 605 -22.87 -14.01 -22.26
N ASP A 606 -22.71 -13.66 -23.54
CA ASP A 606 -22.36 -14.62 -24.59
C ASP A 606 -20.94 -15.22 -24.50
N ILE A 607 -20.84 -16.47 -24.94
CA ILE A 607 -19.64 -17.32 -24.77
C ILE A 607 -18.58 -16.99 -25.82
N ASP A 608 -17.72 -16.01 -25.56
CA ASP A 608 -16.44 -15.90 -26.27
C ASP A 608 -15.53 -17.06 -25.84
N ARG A 609 -15.36 -18.03 -26.74
CA ARG A 609 -14.65 -19.30 -26.52
C ARG A 609 -13.14 -19.16 -26.26
N ARG A 610 -12.60 -17.94 -26.15
CA ARG A 610 -11.20 -17.66 -25.77
C ARG A 610 -11.06 -16.82 -24.50
N ALA A 611 -12.15 -16.37 -23.87
CA ALA A 611 -12.11 -15.78 -22.54
C ALA A 611 -11.80 -16.86 -21.47
N PRO A 612 -11.16 -16.50 -20.33
CA PRO A 612 -10.78 -17.48 -19.31
C PRO A 612 -12.01 -18.12 -18.66
N ALA A 613 -12.22 -19.41 -18.90
CA ALA A 613 -13.35 -20.16 -18.36
C ALA A 613 -13.26 -20.30 -16.82
N SER A 614 -14.23 -19.70 -16.13
CA SER A 614 -14.63 -19.91 -14.73
C SER A 614 -13.53 -19.93 -13.65
N GLY A 615 -13.47 -18.85 -12.86
CA GLY A 615 -12.99 -18.90 -11.47
C GLY A 615 -11.48 -18.90 -11.20
N ARG A 616 -10.64 -18.81 -12.23
CA ARG A 616 -9.17 -18.72 -12.12
C ARG A 616 -8.68 -17.27 -12.24
N GLY A 617 -7.72 -16.87 -11.40
CA GLY A 617 -7.08 -15.55 -11.48
C GLY A 617 -6.25 -15.36 -12.76
N LEU A 618 -6.16 -14.12 -13.25
CA LEU A 618 -5.50 -13.81 -14.53
C LEU A 618 -4.01 -14.18 -14.51
N LEU A 619 -3.31 -13.92 -13.39
CA LEU A 619 -1.93 -14.31 -13.18
C LEU A 619 -1.73 -15.84 -13.33
N CYS A 620 -2.56 -16.64 -12.65
CA CYS A 620 -2.50 -18.11 -12.71
C CYS A 620 -2.64 -18.63 -14.14
N TRP A 621 -3.49 -18.00 -14.95
CA TRP A 621 -3.66 -18.34 -16.36
C TRP A 621 -2.47 -17.91 -17.22
N CYS A 622 -1.93 -16.69 -17.03
CA CYS A 622 -0.72 -16.22 -17.70
C CYS A 622 0.48 -17.14 -17.40
N LEU A 623 0.69 -17.51 -16.13
CA LEU A 623 1.72 -18.47 -15.71
C LEU A 623 1.51 -19.85 -16.34
N LYS A 624 0.28 -20.38 -16.32
CA LYS A 624 -0.03 -21.67 -16.92
C LYS A 624 0.25 -21.70 -18.42
N GLU A 625 -0.12 -20.65 -19.17
CA GLU A 625 0.20 -20.57 -20.59
C GLU A 625 1.70 -20.47 -20.84
N VAL A 626 2.45 -19.66 -20.06
CA VAL A 626 3.90 -19.54 -20.19
C VAL A 626 4.58 -20.91 -19.98
N VAL A 627 4.26 -21.62 -18.88
CA VAL A 627 4.83 -22.95 -18.58
C VAL A 627 4.36 -24.02 -19.60
N ARG A 628 3.17 -23.90 -20.18
CA ARG A 628 2.67 -24.85 -21.20
C ARG A 628 3.41 -24.75 -22.55
N THR A 629 4.14 -23.68 -22.83
CA THR A 629 4.86 -23.55 -24.12
C THR A 629 6.16 -24.36 -24.20
N ARG A 630 6.80 -24.70 -23.08
CA ARG A 630 8.10 -25.39 -23.04
C ARG A 630 8.33 -26.11 -21.71
N SER A 631 8.88 -27.32 -21.74
CA SER A 631 9.35 -28.04 -20.55
C SER A 631 10.45 -27.27 -19.82
N LEU A 632 10.26 -26.99 -18.54
CA LEU A 632 11.21 -26.23 -17.71
C LEU A 632 12.45 -27.08 -17.36
N SER A 633 13.64 -26.51 -17.52
CA SER A 633 14.90 -27.00 -16.94
C SER A 633 14.94 -26.77 -15.42
N GLY A 634 15.84 -27.45 -14.70
CA GLY A 634 15.92 -27.36 -13.22
C GLY A 634 16.01 -25.93 -12.67
N ASN A 635 16.85 -25.07 -13.26
CA ASN A 635 16.94 -23.65 -12.87
C ASN A 635 15.65 -22.88 -13.19
N GLU A 636 14.95 -23.18 -14.28
CA GLU A 636 13.66 -22.55 -14.61
C GLU A 636 12.54 -23.01 -13.65
N LYS A 637 12.54 -24.28 -13.21
CA LYS A 637 11.67 -24.80 -12.13
C LYS A 637 11.94 -24.10 -10.80
N GLU A 638 13.20 -23.99 -10.40
CA GLU A 638 13.62 -23.33 -9.15
C GLU A 638 13.19 -21.86 -9.11
N GLN A 639 13.33 -21.13 -10.23
CA GLN A 639 12.86 -19.75 -10.34
C GLN A 639 11.33 -19.64 -10.31
N PHE A 640 10.61 -20.58 -10.94
CA PHE A 640 9.14 -20.64 -10.88
C PHE A 640 8.62 -20.88 -9.44
N LEU A 641 9.24 -21.82 -8.71
CA LEU A 641 8.97 -22.07 -7.29
C LEU A 641 9.22 -20.82 -6.43
N LYS A 642 10.41 -20.20 -6.56
CA LYS A 642 10.78 -19.00 -5.80
C LYS A 642 9.91 -17.78 -6.15
N PHE A 643 9.48 -17.65 -7.41
CA PHE A 643 8.52 -16.62 -7.82
C PHE A 643 7.16 -16.79 -7.15
N LEU A 644 6.60 -18.00 -7.19
CA LEU A 644 5.32 -18.31 -6.57
C LEU A 644 5.36 -18.17 -5.05
N GLY A 645 6.41 -18.67 -4.39
CA GLY A 645 6.61 -18.51 -2.95
C GLY A 645 6.56 -17.05 -2.50
N LEU A 646 7.29 -16.16 -3.19
CA LEU A 646 7.27 -14.72 -2.90
C LEU A 646 5.88 -14.09 -3.11
N LEU A 647 5.10 -14.53 -4.10
CA LEU A 647 3.75 -13.99 -4.36
C LEU A 647 2.70 -14.47 -3.35
N MET A 648 2.94 -15.59 -2.67
CA MET A 648 2.08 -16.13 -1.60
C MET A 648 2.38 -15.54 -0.21
N MET A 649 3.57 -14.96 -0.02
CA MET A 649 3.93 -14.27 1.22
C MET A 649 2.98 -13.08 1.50
N PRO A 650 2.62 -12.83 2.78
CA PRO A 650 1.94 -11.59 3.15
C PRO A 650 2.83 -10.38 2.89
N VAL A 651 2.19 -9.27 2.52
CA VAL A 651 2.83 -7.96 2.45
C VAL A 651 1.96 -6.99 3.26
N MET A 652 2.57 -6.32 4.23
CA MET A 652 1.93 -5.25 4.98
C MET A 652 1.61 -4.09 4.04
N THR A 653 0.33 -3.74 3.94
CA THR A 653 -0.11 -2.55 3.21
C THR A 653 0.02 -1.29 4.07
N VAL A 654 -0.06 -0.11 3.45
CA VAL A 654 -0.02 1.19 4.15
C VAL A 654 -1.17 1.33 5.16
N GLU A 655 -2.27 0.61 4.94
CA GLU A 655 -3.46 0.53 5.80
C GLU A 655 -3.29 -0.43 6.99
N GLY A 656 -2.17 -1.15 7.09
CA GLY A 656 -1.90 -2.15 8.12
C GLY A 656 -2.44 -3.56 7.82
N GLU A 657 -3.24 -3.76 6.78
CA GLU A 657 -3.75 -5.09 6.39
C GLU A 657 -2.67 -5.92 5.68
N GLU A 658 -2.54 -7.21 6.02
CA GLU A 658 -1.79 -8.20 5.24
C GLU A 658 -2.52 -8.53 3.93
N LYS A 659 -1.99 -8.08 2.78
CA LYS A 659 -2.55 -8.46 1.47
C LYS A 659 -1.56 -9.35 0.70
N ARG A 660 -1.89 -10.65 0.56
CA ARG A 660 -1.17 -11.61 -0.30
C ARG A 660 -1.56 -11.37 -1.78
N PHE A 661 -0.58 -11.37 -2.69
CA PHE A 661 -0.85 -11.14 -4.13
C PHE A 661 -1.51 -12.38 -4.79
N LEU A 662 -1.11 -13.56 -4.34
CA LEU A 662 -1.60 -14.85 -4.80
C LEU A 662 -1.96 -15.73 -3.59
N LEU A 663 -3.03 -16.53 -3.69
CA LEU A 663 -3.41 -17.45 -2.61
C LEU A 663 -2.76 -18.83 -2.79
N PRO A 664 -2.28 -19.49 -1.72
CA PRO A 664 -1.80 -20.88 -1.76
C PRO A 664 -2.80 -21.86 -2.40
N GLN A 665 -4.08 -21.70 -2.06
CA GLN A 665 -5.21 -22.41 -2.67
C GLN A 665 -5.26 -22.28 -4.20
N GLU A 666 -5.05 -21.07 -4.75
CA GLU A 666 -5.09 -20.82 -6.20
C GLU A 666 -3.90 -21.46 -6.92
N VAL A 667 -2.74 -21.57 -6.25
CA VAL A 667 -1.56 -22.31 -6.74
C VAL A 667 -1.85 -23.80 -6.78
N VAL A 668 -2.31 -24.40 -5.68
CA VAL A 668 -2.61 -25.85 -5.61
C VAL A 668 -3.69 -26.24 -6.62
N ASN A 669 -4.78 -25.47 -6.72
CA ASN A 669 -5.89 -25.73 -7.64
C ASN A 669 -5.55 -25.43 -9.12
N THR A 670 -4.44 -24.74 -9.41
CA THR A 670 -3.98 -24.47 -10.80
C THR A 670 -2.85 -25.37 -11.26
N PHE A 671 -1.87 -25.63 -10.39
CA PHE A 671 -0.58 -26.23 -10.75
C PHE A 671 -0.28 -27.56 -10.06
N VAL A 672 -1.12 -28.03 -9.12
CA VAL A 672 -0.90 -29.30 -8.41
C VAL A 672 -1.99 -30.32 -8.73
N LEU A 673 -3.25 -30.04 -8.38
CA LEU A 673 -4.34 -31.02 -8.54
C LEU A 673 -4.50 -31.55 -9.98
N PRO A 674 -4.32 -30.74 -11.05
CA PRO A 674 -4.38 -31.26 -12.42
C PRO A 674 -3.26 -32.24 -12.79
N ASN A 675 -2.14 -32.23 -12.06
CA ASN A 675 -0.97 -33.06 -12.34
C ASN A 675 -0.96 -34.34 -11.49
N LEU A 676 -1.51 -34.27 -10.27
CA LEU A 676 -1.68 -35.42 -9.37
C LEU A 676 -2.91 -36.29 -9.74
N SER A 677 -3.76 -35.83 -10.65
CA SER A 677 -4.89 -36.60 -11.16
C SER A 677 -4.40 -37.70 -12.11
N MET A 678 -4.41 -38.95 -11.66
CA MET A 678 -3.96 -40.15 -12.41
C MET A 678 -4.71 -40.32 -13.75
N GLY A 679 -4.20 -39.72 -14.83
CA GLY A 679 -4.93 -39.60 -16.10
C GLY A 679 -4.15 -38.97 -17.26
N HIS A 680 -2.98 -39.52 -17.61
CA HIS A 680 -2.14 -39.20 -18.77
C HIS A 680 -1.34 -37.86 -18.76
N SER A 681 -0.30 -37.85 -19.60
CA SER A 681 0.61 -36.74 -19.96
C SER A 681 1.59 -36.25 -18.89
N SER A 682 2.87 -36.63 -19.08
CA SER A 682 4.06 -35.74 -19.17
C SER A 682 4.27 -34.56 -18.21
N VAL A 683 3.64 -34.49 -17.04
CA VAL A 683 3.86 -33.39 -16.08
C VAL A 683 4.71 -33.83 -14.90
N ASP A 684 5.52 -32.88 -14.42
CA ASP A 684 6.48 -33.04 -13.36
C ASP A 684 5.81 -33.17 -11.97
N VAL A 685 5.85 -34.38 -11.41
CA VAL A 685 5.31 -34.67 -10.07
C VAL A 685 6.21 -34.08 -8.98
N GLU A 686 7.54 -34.06 -9.17
CA GLU A 686 8.50 -33.51 -8.20
C GLU A 686 8.25 -32.01 -7.99
N LEU A 687 8.12 -31.25 -9.09
CA LEU A 687 7.72 -29.83 -9.05
C LEU A 687 6.35 -29.65 -8.40
N SER A 688 5.40 -30.56 -8.65
CA SER A 688 4.06 -30.51 -8.05
C SER A 688 4.10 -30.70 -6.53
N LEU A 689 4.97 -31.58 -6.02
CA LEU A 689 5.21 -31.77 -4.59
C LEU A 689 5.93 -30.56 -3.97
N GLN A 690 6.96 -30.02 -4.64
CA GLN A 690 7.68 -28.81 -4.21
C GLN A 690 6.75 -27.59 -4.16
N LEU A 691 5.75 -27.50 -5.04
CA LEU A 691 4.71 -26.46 -5.01
C LEU A 691 3.79 -26.59 -3.80
N ILE A 692 3.32 -27.80 -3.44
CA ILE A 692 2.52 -28.00 -2.21
C ILE A 692 3.37 -27.61 -0.99
N HIS A 693 4.64 -28.03 -0.94
CA HIS A 693 5.50 -27.74 0.20
C HIS A 693 5.71 -26.24 0.35
N THR A 694 6.02 -25.54 -0.74
CA THR A 694 6.13 -24.07 -0.76
C THR A 694 4.84 -23.39 -0.34
N ALA A 695 3.68 -23.94 -0.68
CA ALA A 695 2.37 -23.42 -0.29
C ALA A 695 2.01 -23.68 1.19
N LEU A 696 2.44 -24.80 1.77
CA LEU A 696 2.27 -25.13 3.19
C LEU A 696 3.29 -24.43 4.10
N SER A 697 4.48 -24.10 3.60
CA SER A 697 5.50 -23.29 4.31
C SER A 697 5.24 -21.78 4.26
N VAL A 698 4.06 -21.34 3.81
CA VAL A 698 3.64 -19.94 3.88
C VAL A 698 2.97 -19.72 5.23
N ASP A 699 3.60 -18.93 6.10
CA ASP A 699 3.00 -18.57 7.39
C ASP A 699 1.63 -17.91 7.20
N VAL A 700 0.60 -18.63 7.63
CA VAL A 700 -0.75 -18.09 7.83
C VAL A 700 -0.82 -17.66 9.28
N HIS A 701 -0.49 -16.39 9.54
CA HIS A 701 -0.77 -15.80 10.84
C HIS A 701 -2.29 -15.80 11.06
N GLU A 702 -2.74 -16.42 12.15
CA GLU A 702 -4.16 -16.64 12.47
C GLU A 702 -4.85 -15.35 12.92
N GLY A 703 -5.06 -14.41 11.99
CA GLY A 703 -5.74 -13.14 12.25
C GLY A 703 -7.21 -13.30 12.66
N ASP A 704 -7.87 -14.36 12.19
CA ASP A 704 -9.23 -14.75 12.55
C ASP A 704 -9.30 -16.26 12.85
N SER A 705 -9.35 -16.63 14.12
CA SER A 705 -9.49 -18.03 14.59
C SER A 705 -10.87 -18.67 14.33
N SER A 706 -11.60 -18.14 13.34
CA SER A 706 -12.93 -18.58 12.93
C SER A 706 -13.01 -19.02 11.45
N SER A 707 -11.97 -18.77 10.63
CA SER A 707 -11.95 -19.21 9.24
C SER A 707 -11.19 -20.54 9.10
N PRO A 708 -11.76 -21.58 8.44
CA PRO A 708 -11.05 -22.82 8.23
C PRO A 708 -9.83 -22.62 7.31
N HIS A 709 -8.80 -23.44 7.51
CA HIS A 709 -7.56 -23.37 6.76
C HIS A 709 -7.79 -23.65 5.26
N TRP A 710 -7.11 -22.87 4.40
CA TRP A 710 -7.33 -22.84 2.93
C TRP A 710 -7.21 -24.21 2.24
N VAL A 711 -6.53 -25.17 2.87
CA VAL A 711 -6.41 -26.57 2.46
C VAL A 711 -7.77 -27.27 2.28
N LEU A 712 -8.81 -26.89 3.05
CA LEU A 712 -10.12 -27.54 2.92
C LEU A 712 -10.76 -27.30 1.54
N ASP A 713 -10.50 -26.16 0.91
CA ASP A 713 -10.92 -25.85 -0.46
C ASP A 713 -10.08 -26.55 -1.56
N CYS A 714 -9.07 -27.34 -1.18
CA CYS A 714 -8.20 -28.09 -2.09
C CYS A 714 -8.50 -29.61 -2.11
N SER A 715 -9.67 -30.03 -1.61
CA SER A 715 -10.08 -31.45 -1.51
C SER A 715 -9.09 -32.30 -0.69
N PRO A 716 -8.98 -32.06 0.64
CA PRO A 716 -7.89 -32.58 1.47
C PRO A 716 -7.82 -34.11 1.55
N PHE A 717 -8.94 -34.81 1.70
CA PHE A 717 -8.94 -36.28 1.83
C PHE A 717 -8.44 -36.99 0.54
N PRO A 718 -8.90 -36.63 -0.68
CA PRO A 718 -8.28 -37.08 -1.92
C PRO A 718 -6.78 -36.72 -2.05
N LEU A 719 -6.37 -35.52 -1.62
CA LEU A 719 -4.97 -35.10 -1.69
C LEU A 719 -4.08 -35.93 -0.75
N LEU A 720 -4.50 -36.16 0.49
CA LEU A 720 -3.85 -37.05 1.45
C LEU A 720 -3.72 -38.47 0.88
N PHE A 721 -4.80 -39.02 0.30
CA PHE A 721 -4.78 -40.35 -0.32
C PHE A 721 -3.75 -40.44 -1.45
N VAL A 722 -3.75 -39.50 -2.40
CA VAL A 722 -2.80 -39.53 -3.53
C VAL A 722 -1.36 -39.37 -3.05
N LEU A 723 -1.08 -38.48 -2.09
CA LEU A 723 0.26 -38.36 -1.49
C LEU A 723 0.69 -39.66 -0.78
N SER A 724 -0.24 -40.35 -0.09
CA SER A 724 0.01 -41.68 0.49
C SER A 724 0.26 -42.75 -0.56
N GLN A 725 -0.46 -42.75 -1.70
CA GLN A 725 -0.18 -43.65 -2.83
C GLN A 725 1.22 -43.41 -3.43
N LEU A 726 1.66 -42.15 -3.55
CA LEU A 726 3.01 -41.83 -4.00
C LEU A 726 4.07 -42.28 -2.98
N LEU A 727 3.86 -42.03 -1.68
CA LEU A 727 4.78 -42.51 -0.64
C LEU A 727 4.91 -44.04 -0.65
N ASN A 728 3.78 -44.76 -0.81
CA ASN A 728 3.76 -46.22 -0.92
C ASN A 728 4.57 -46.75 -2.12
N GLN A 729 4.65 -46.00 -3.24
CA GLN A 729 5.51 -46.35 -4.37
C GLN A 729 7.01 -46.19 -4.05
N THR A 730 7.39 -45.21 -3.22
CA THR A 730 8.80 -45.03 -2.82
C THR A 730 9.34 -46.16 -1.95
N LEU A 731 8.47 -46.93 -1.28
CA LEU A 731 8.88 -48.08 -0.45
C LEU A 731 9.52 -49.21 -1.28
N ARG A 732 9.35 -49.19 -2.61
CA ARG A 732 9.86 -50.18 -3.56
C ARG A 732 10.88 -49.59 -4.54
N CYS A 733 11.54 -48.49 -4.17
CA CYS A 733 12.43 -47.72 -5.06
C CYS A 733 13.58 -48.51 -5.73
N TRP A 734 13.96 -49.66 -5.16
CA TRP A 734 14.99 -50.57 -5.70
C TRP A 734 14.43 -51.80 -6.44
N GLU A 735 13.11 -52.03 -6.45
CA GLU A 735 12.49 -53.09 -7.25
C GLU A 735 12.57 -52.74 -8.75
N GLN A 736 12.94 -53.70 -9.59
CA GLN A 736 12.99 -53.48 -11.04
C GLN A 736 11.57 -53.44 -11.62
N THR A 737 11.15 -52.27 -12.08
CA THR A 737 9.87 -52.10 -12.79
C THR A 737 9.87 -52.86 -14.12
N PRO A 738 8.73 -53.44 -14.55
CA PRO A 738 8.58 -53.99 -15.90
C PRO A 738 8.93 -52.98 -16.99
N GLU A 739 9.45 -53.48 -18.11
CA GLU A 739 9.97 -52.67 -19.22
C GLU A 739 8.95 -51.63 -19.73
N GLY A 740 9.24 -50.34 -19.48
CA GLY A 740 8.44 -49.21 -19.97
C GLY A 740 8.14 -48.11 -18.93
N ALA A 741 8.24 -48.38 -17.63
CA ALA A 741 7.92 -47.40 -16.58
C ALA A 741 9.16 -46.57 -16.14
N VAL A 742 9.47 -45.50 -16.87
CA VAL A 742 10.72 -44.72 -16.71
C VAL A 742 10.67 -43.69 -15.54
N HIS A 743 10.22 -44.09 -14.36
CA HIS A 743 10.17 -43.24 -13.15
C HIS A 743 10.77 -43.93 -11.92
N HIS A 744 12.06 -43.69 -11.69
CA HIS A 744 12.72 -43.99 -10.42
C HIS A 744 12.49 -42.83 -9.45
N TRP A 745 11.98 -43.13 -8.24
CA TRP A 745 11.79 -42.15 -7.17
C TRP A 745 13.12 -41.86 -6.45
N SER A 746 13.47 -40.59 -6.24
CA SER A 746 14.61 -40.23 -5.39
C SER A 746 14.25 -40.34 -3.91
N MET A 747 15.25 -40.64 -3.06
CA MET A 747 15.07 -40.63 -1.60
C MET A 747 14.72 -39.23 -1.07
N ASP A 748 15.19 -38.17 -1.73
CA ASP A 748 14.82 -36.79 -1.39
C ASP A 748 13.32 -36.53 -1.64
N THR A 749 12.75 -37.16 -2.69
CA THR A 749 11.30 -37.11 -2.94
C THR A 749 10.52 -37.90 -1.88
N LYS A 750 11.08 -39.00 -1.35
CA LYS A 750 10.50 -39.71 -0.20
C LYS A 750 10.49 -38.83 1.06
N GLU A 751 11.56 -38.11 1.37
CA GLU A 751 11.59 -37.17 2.50
C GLU A 751 10.59 -36.02 2.31
N LEU A 752 10.51 -35.48 1.10
CA LEU A 752 9.51 -34.46 0.73
C LEU A 752 8.07 -34.96 0.91
N LEU A 753 7.76 -36.19 0.48
CA LEU A 753 6.45 -36.81 0.67
C LEU A 753 6.11 -37.04 2.15
N VAL A 754 7.08 -37.46 2.96
CA VAL A 754 6.92 -37.61 4.42
C VAL A 754 6.67 -36.25 5.10
N SER A 755 7.42 -35.21 4.73
CA SER A 755 7.21 -33.83 5.20
C SER A 755 5.80 -33.32 4.86
N LEU A 756 5.40 -33.50 3.59
CA LEU A 756 4.09 -33.10 3.07
C LEU A 756 2.93 -33.80 3.78
N LEU A 757 2.99 -35.14 3.92
CA LEU A 757 1.94 -35.90 4.60
C LEU A 757 1.85 -35.56 6.08
N THR A 758 2.98 -35.30 6.74
CA THR A 758 3.00 -34.89 8.15
C THR A 758 2.35 -33.50 8.32
N SER A 759 2.78 -32.52 7.53
CA SER A 759 2.30 -31.13 7.64
C SER A 759 0.83 -30.99 7.22
N LEU A 760 0.45 -31.60 6.09
CA LEU A 760 -0.94 -31.63 5.62
C LEU A 760 -1.83 -32.44 6.57
N GLY A 761 -1.32 -33.53 7.13
CA GLY A 761 -2.01 -34.36 8.11
C GLY A 761 -2.27 -33.64 9.44
N GLN A 762 -1.33 -32.82 9.92
CA GLN A 762 -1.52 -31.97 11.11
C GLN A 762 -2.63 -30.94 10.88
N VAL A 763 -2.57 -30.20 9.77
CA VAL A 763 -3.57 -29.18 9.38
C VAL A 763 -4.97 -29.80 9.25
N VAL A 764 -5.10 -30.90 8.51
CA VAL A 764 -6.41 -31.57 8.32
C VAL A 764 -6.86 -32.26 9.61
N GLY A 765 -5.94 -32.75 10.44
CA GLY A 765 -6.24 -33.35 11.74
C GLY A 765 -6.86 -32.37 12.74
N ALA A 766 -6.37 -31.12 12.77
CA ALA A 766 -6.96 -30.06 13.62
C ALA A 766 -8.41 -29.75 13.22
N GLU A 767 -8.65 -29.53 11.92
CA GLU A 767 -9.99 -29.30 11.34
C GLU A 767 -10.94 -30.49 11.55
N VAL A 768 -10.40 -31.71 11.48
CA VAL A 768 -11.13 -32.95 11.80
C VAL A 768 -11.54 -32.97 13.27
N ALA A 769 -10.61 -32.73 14.19
CA ALA A 769 -10.87 -32.77 15.63
C ALA A 769 -11.88 -31.70 16.07
N ALA A 770 -11.83 -30.51 15.47
CA ALA A 770 -12.76 -29.42 15.74
C ALA A 770 -14.22 -29.74 15.30
N ALA A 771 -14.40 -30.51 14.21
CA ALA A 771 -15.69 -30.72 13.57
C ALA A 771 -15.97 -32.20 13.22
N LEU A 772 -15.73 -33.09 14.18
CA LEU A 772 -15.73 -34.56 14.03
C LEU A 772 -16.97 -35.15 13.33
N SER A 773 -18.17 -34.67 13.66
CA SER A 773 -19.41 -35.19 13.09
C SER A 773 -19.51 -34.96 11.57
N SER A 774 -19.04 -33.82 11.06
CA SER A 774 -19.05 -33.51 9.62
C SER A 774 -18.02 -34.31 8.82
N TRP A 775 -16.87 -34.62 9.41
CA TRP A 775 -15.78 -35.31 8.70
C TRP A 775 -15.82 -36.83 8.80
N SER A 776 -16.59 -37.40 9.73
CA SER A 776 -16.81 -38.84 9.93
C SER A 776 -16.86 -39.70 8.64
N ARG A 777 -17.67 -39.31 7.65
CA ARG A 777 -17.79 -40.02 6.36
C ARG A 777 -16.55 -39.91 5.48
N ALA A 778 -15.84 -38.79 5.51
CA ALA A 778 -14.62 -38.57 4.74
C ALA A 778 -13.43 -39.31 5.35
N LEU A 779 -13.35 -39.34 6.69
CA LEU A 779 -12.41 -40.16 7.45
C LEU A 779 -12.55 -41.65 7.11
N PHE A 780 -13.77 -42.19 7.20
CA PHE A 780 -14.02 -43.61 6.91
C PHE A 780 -13.75 -43.96 5.44
N TRP A 781 -14.04 -43.06 4.50
CA TRP A 781 -13.65 -43.23 3.09
C TRP A 781 -12.12 -43.29 2.93
N LEU A 782 -11.39 -42.38 3.60
CA LEU A 782 -9.93 -42.35 3.52
C LEU A 782 -9.32 -43.60 4.18
N TYR A 783 -9.82 -44.00 5.35
CA TYR A 783 -9.35 -45.18 6.09
C TYR A 783 -9.47 -46.46 5.25
N ASN A 784 -10.65 -46.74 4.70
CA ASN A 784 -10.89 -47.90 3.83
C ASN A 784 -10.05 -47.84 2.53
N LYS A 785 -9.62 -46.65 2.10
CA LYS A 785 -8.70 -46.48 0.96
C LYS A 785 -7.23 -46.72 1.34
N MET A 786 -6.87 -46.49 2.60
CA MET A 786 -5.54 -46.81 3.15
C MET A 786 -5.36 -48.30 3.46
N GLU A 787 -6.44 -49.11 3.47
CA GLU A 787 -6.35 -50.58 3.56
C GLU A 787 -5.55 -51.20 2.39
N GLU A 788 -5.62 -50.59 1.21
CA GLU A 788 -4.92 -51.01 -0.02
C GLU A 788 -3.41 -50.69 -0.01
N LEU A 789 -2.93 -49.94 0.99
CA LEU A 789 -1.54 -49.47 1.11
C LEU A 789 -0.81 -50.13 2.29
N ASP A 790 0.52 -50.05 2.26
CA ASP A 790 1.37 -50.56 3.32
C ASP A 790 1.07 -49.91 4.68
N TRP A 791 1.23 -50.70 5.75
CA TRP A 791 0.88 -50.31 7.11
C TRP A 791 1.70 -49.12 7.63
N THR A 792 2.98 -48.99 7.21
CA THR A 792 3.84 -47.87 7.63
C THR A 792 3.30 -46.52 7.13
N VAL A 793 2.67 -46.52 5.94
CA VAL A 793 2.08 -45.31 5.33
C VAL A 793 0.92 -44.77 6.18
N ARG A 794 0.17 -45.65 6.86
CA ARG A 794 -0.96 -45.26 7.73
C ARG A 794 -0.52 -44.43 8.93
N PHE A 795 0.70 -44.63 9.44
CA PHE A 795 1.23 -43.88 10.59
C PHE A 795 1.51 -42.40 10.28
N HIS A 796 1.87 -42.05 9.04
CA HIS A 796 2.02 -40.65 8.64
C HIS A 796 0.69 -39.86 8.70
N LEU A 797 -0.45 -40.56 8.66
CA LEU A 797 -1.79 -40.00 8.82
C LEU A 797 -2.32 -40.06 10.26
N LYS A 798 -1.53 -40.47 11.26
CA LYS A 798 -1.98 -40.52 12.66
C LYS A 798 -2.55 -39.18 13.21
N PRO A 799 -2.05 -37.99 12.82
CA PRO A 799 -2.71 -36.73 13.19
C PRO A 799 -4.15 -36.57 12.67
N VAL A 800 -4.48 -37.20 11.52
CA VAL A 800 -5.83 -37.22 10.94
C VAL A 800 -6.72 -38.29 11.58
N TRP A 801 -6.13 -39.42 11.99
CA TRP A 801 -6.86 -40.50 12.69
C TRP A 801 -7.22 -40.17 14.14
N GLY A 802 -6.40 -39.37 14.82
CA GLY A 802 -6.56 -39.07 16.24
C GLY A 802 -6.74 -40.33 17.09
N GLU A 803 -7.77 -40.33 17.93
CA GLU A 803 -8.18 -41.48 18.77
C GLU A 803 -9.25 -42.37 18.09
N HIS A 804 -9.70 -42.04 16.88
CA HIS A 804 -10.82 -42.73 16.21
C HIS A 804 -10.45 -44.12 15.67
N PHE A 805 -9.16 -44.34 15.42
CA PHE A 805 -8.61 -45.61 14.97
C PHE A 805 -7.39 -45.98 15.81
N LYS A 806 -7.28 -47.28 16.11
CA LYS A 806 -6.11 -47.85 16.78
C LYS A 806 -4.88 -47.79 15.89
N ASN A 807 -3.71 -47.89 16.53
CA ASN A 807 -2.43 -48.04 15.88
C ASN A 807 -2.29 -49.48 15.38
N GLU A 808 -2.66 -49.71 14.13
CA GLU A 808 -2.54 -51.00 13.45
C GLU A 808 -1.08 -51.30 13.10
N VAL A 809 -0.57 -52.44 13.55
CA VAL A 809 0.82 -52.88 13.36
C VAL A 809 0.86 -54.37 13.01
N PRO A 810 1.93 -54.89 12.38
CA PRO A 810 2.06 -56.32 12.14
C PRO A 810 1.97 -57.11 13.46
N SER A 811 1.19 -58.19 13.51
CA SER A 811 0.99 -59.01 14.72
C SER A 811 2.30 -59.51 15.35
N SER A 812 3.38 -59.64 14.56
CA SER A 812 4.72 -60.01 15.04
C SER A 812 5.41 -58.93 15.89
N LEU A 813 5.03 -57.65 15.80
CA LEU A 813 5.55 -56.57 16.66
C LEU A 813 5.12 -56.74 18.12
N LEU A 814 3.88 -57.19 18.34
CA LEU A 814 3.32 -57.40 19.69
C LEU A 814 4.03 -58.55 20.44
N ALA A 815 4.76 -59.42 19.73
CA ALA A 815 5.62 -60.44 20.32
C ALA A 815 6.97 -59.91 20.85
N VAL A 816 7.36 -58.66 20.50
CA VAL A 816 8.61 -58.02 20.95
C VAL A 816 8.40 -56.73 21.74
N CYS A 817 7.19 -56.16 21.77
CA CYS A 817 6.87 -54.94 22.53
C CYS A 817 5.56 -55.06 23.33
N ASN A 818 5.61 -54.67 24.61
CA ASN A 818 4.46 -54.61 25.52
C ASN A 818 3.62 -53.34 25.28
N LEU A 819 2.92 -53.29 24.14
CA LEU A 819 2.03 -52.19 23.75
C LEU A 819 0.61 -52.38 24.32
N PRO A 820 -0.10 -51.30 24.72
CA PRO A 820 -1.44 -51.41 25.32
C PRO A 820 -2.53 -51.73 24.28
N GLU A 821 -3.30 -52.79 24.53
CA GLU A 821 -4.40 -53.26 23.67
C GLU A 821 -5.51 -52.21 23.44
N GLN A 822 -5.61 -51.19 24.29
CA GLN A 822 -6.55 -50.08 24.13
C GLN A 822 -6.22 -49.22 22.91
N GLU A 823 -4.93 -48.96 22.67
CA GLU A 823 -4.43 -48.05 21.62
C GLU A 823 -3.94 -48.80 20.37
N TRP A 824 -3.48 -50.05 20.50
CA TRP A 824 -2.80 -50.80 19.44
C TRP A 824 -3.57 -52.06 19.04
N SER A 825 -3.38 -52.50 17.79
CA SER A 825 -3.99 -53.73 17.25
C SER A 825 -3.08 -54.43 16.23
N GLY A 826 -3.05 -55.76 16.29
CA GLY A 826 -2.28 -56.59 15.36
C GLY A 826 -3.00 -56.79 14.02
N LEU A 827 -2.24 -56.74 12.94
CA LEU A 827 -2.63 -57.13 11.59
C LEU A 827 -1.84 -58.37 11.13
N ASP A 828 -2.56 -59.37 10.64
CA ASP A 828 -1.97 -60.62 10.11
C ASP A 828 -1.53 -60.43 8.65
N LEU A 829 -0.44 -59.68 8.46
CA LEU A 829 0.14 -59.38 7.16
C LEU A 829 1.02 -60.54 6.65
N PRO A 830 0.80 -61.09 5.43
CA PRO A 830 1.56 -62.24 4.92
C PRO A 830 3.09 -62.06 4.83
N GLN A 831 3.57 -60.82 4.83
CA GLN A 831 4.99 -60.48 4.80
C GLN A 831 5.66 -60.58 6.19
N TYR A 832 4.88 -60.54 7.28
CA TYR A 832 5.36 -60.47 8.66
C TYR A 832 5.10 -61.77 9.43
N GLY A 833 5.87 -62.80 9.09
CA GLY A 833 5.82 -64.10 9.76
C GLY A 833 6.44 -64.11 11.18
N GLN A 834 6.42 -65.29 11.81
CA GLN A 834 7.07 -65.52 13.11
C GLN A 834 8.56 -65.15 13.05
N GLY A 835 9.01 -64.30 13.98
CA GLY A 835 10.39 -63.79 14.04
C GLY A 835 10.62 -62.42 13.38
N THR A 836 9.68 -61.90 12.58
CA THR A 836 9.82 -60.56 11.94
C THR A 836 9.59 -59.37 12.87
N GLY A 837 9.26 -59.59 14.15
CA GLY A 837 8.89 -58.51 15.08
C GLY A 837 9.95 -57.41 15.23
N LEU A 838 11.24 -57.75 15.14
CA LEU A 838 12.34 -56.76 15.20
C LEU A 838 12.48 -55.92 13.92
N LEU A 839 11.97 -56.40 12.77
CA LEU A 839 11.87 -55.60 11.54
C LEU A 839 10.78 -54.55 11.71
N ALA A 840 9.56 -54.97 12.05
CA ALA A 840 8.44 -54.07 12.34
C ALA A 840 8.76 -53.05 13.45
N TRP A 841 9.59 -53.44 14.42
CA TRP A 841 10.09 -52.57 15.48
C TRP A 841 11.00 -51.45 14.95
N MET A 842 11.97 -51.78 14.08
CA MET A 842 12.82 -50.75 13.45
C MET A 842 12.04 -49.89 12.46
N GLU A 843 11.10 -50.47 11.70
CA GLU A 843 10.21 -49.71 10.82
C GLU A 843 9.44 -48.67 11.63
N CYS A 844 8.83 -49.04 12.78
CA CYS A 844 8.24 -48.08 13.73
C CYS A 844 9.23 -47.01 14.23
N CYS A 845 10.45 -47.42 14.63
CA CYS A 845 11.49 -46.51 15.11
C CYS A 845 12.02 -45.52 14.05
N SER A 846 11.80 -45.80 12.76
CA SER A 846 12.22 -44.93 11.64
C SER A 846 11.21 -43.81 11.32
N LEU A 847 9.93 -44.02 11.65
CA LEU A 847 8.82 -43.17 11.21
C LEU A 847 8.75 -41.83 11.95
N SER A 848 8.86 -41.84 13.28
CA SER A 848 8.89 -40.61 14.09
C SER A 848 9.56 -40.83 15.45
N ASP A 849 10.00 -39.73 16.06
CA ASP A 849 10.75 -39.72 17.32
C ASP A 849 9.85 -40.11 18.52
N SER A 850 8.54 -39.84 18.41
CA SER A 850 7.51 -40.30 19.35
C SER A 850 7.29 -41.83 19.28
N LEU A 851 7.19 -42.37 18.05
CA LEU A 851 7.10 -43.83 17.85
C LEU A 851 8.37 -44.52 18.34
N GLN A 852 9.55 -43.99 18.01
CA GLN A 852 10.83 -44.47 18.53
C GLN A 852 10.87 -44.52 20.06
N SER A 853 10.50 -43.43 20.73
CA SER A 853 10.48 -43.34 22.21
C SER A 853 9.52 -44.37 22.82
N THR A 854 8.37 -44.58 22.17
CA THR A 854 7.40 -45.62 22.56
C THR A 854 7.98 -47.03 22.37
N MET A 855 8.61 -47.29 21.23
CA MET A 855 9.19 -48.60 20.90
C MET A 855 10.41 -48.96 21.78
N LEU A 856 11.24 -47.99 22.15
CA LEU A 856 12.36 -48.17 23.09
C LEU A 856 11.88 -48.39 24.53
N SER A 857 10.85 -47.68 24.98
CA SER A 857 10.32 -47.82 26.34
C SER A 857 9.48 -49.09 26.54
N ARG A 858 8.86 -49.63 25.48
CA ARG A 858 8.00 -50.83 25.52
C ARG A 858 8.67 -52.13 25.06
N LEU A 859 9.94 -52.09 24.63
CA LEU A 859 10.70 -53.27 24.18
C LEU A 859 10.82 -54.37 25.25
N SER A 860 10.36 -55.57 24.91
CA SER A 860 10.23 -56.72 25.81
C SER A 860 11.51 -57.57 25.85
N LEU A 861 12.55 -57.09 26.56
CA LEU A 861 13.84 -57.78 26.70
C LEU A 861 14.24 -58.01 28.17
N ASP A 862 14.40 -59.27 28.56
CA ASP A 862 14.95 -59.64 29.87
C ASP A 862 16.49 -59.54 29.87
N GLN A 863 16.99 -58.39 30.32
CA GLN A 863 18.42 -58.10 30.45
C GLN A 863 19.16 -59.04 31.43
N ARG A 864 18.44 -59.76 32.31
CA ARG A 864 19.07 -60.67 33.29
C ARG A 864 19.52 -61.99 32.65
N ARG A 865 19.13 -62.25 31.39
CA ARG A 865 19.45 -63.48 30.65
C ARG A 865 20.37 -63.16 29.47
N PRO A 866 21.68 -63.46 29.54
CA PRO A 866 22.62 -63.09 28.48
C PRO A 866 22.26 -63.75 27.13
N ASP A 867 21.69 -64.95 27.14
CA ASP A 867 21.22 -65.64 25.92
C ASP A 867 20.10 -64.86 25.20
N HIS A 868 19.21 -64.21 25.96
CA HIS A 868 18.13 -63.40 25.39
C HIS A 868 18.69 -62.14 24.74
N VAL A 869 19.61 -61.44 25.42
CA VAL A 869 20.31 -60.27 24.86
C VAL A 869 21.14 -60.67 23.63
N GLY A 870 21.83 -61.81 23.66
CA GLY A 870 22.60 -62.32 22.52
C GLY A 870 21.75 -62.69 21.31
N MET A 871 20.59 -63.34 21.52
CA MET A 871 19.65 -63.67 20.44
C MET A 871 18.93 -62.43 19.90
N PHE A 872 18.54 -61.49 20.77
CA PHE A 872 18.02 -60.18 20.37
C PHE A 872 19.04 -59.43 19.49
N SER A 873 20.31 -59.39 19.91
CA SER A 873 21.38 -58.70 19.16
C SER A 873 21.60 -59.29 17.77
N LYS A 874 21.51 -60.62 17.62
CA LYS A 874 21.56 -61.31 16.32
C LYS A 874 20.33 -61.03 15.46
N GLY A 875 19.13 -61.05 16.05
CA GLY A 875 17.89 -60.74 15.32
C GLY A 875 17.84 -59.29 14.85
N LEU A 876 18.29 -58.35 15.69
CA LEU A 876 18.41 -56.94 15.35
C LEU A 876 19.41 -56.71 14.21
N LEU A 877 20.55 -57.41 14.20
CA LEU A 877 21.52 -57.35 13.09
C LEU A 877 20.86 -57.70 11.74
N VAL A 878 20.13 -58.81 11.68
CA VAL A 878 19.46 -59.28 10.45
C VAL A 878 18.38 -58.30 9.99
N ALA A 879 17.54 -57.84 10.91
CA ALA A 879 16.50 -56.87 10.60
C ALA A 879 17.07 -55.48 10.22
N LEU A 880 18.25 -55.11 10.73
CA LEU A 880 18.94 -53.87 10.41
C LEU A 880 19.54 -53.91 8.99
N THR A 881 20.09 -55.06 8.58
CA THR A 881 20.46 -55.34 7.17
C THR A 881 19.25 -55.27 6.23
N GLN A 882 18.06 -55.63 6.68
CA GLN A 882 16.82 -55.54 5.89
C GLN A 882 16.25 -54.10 5.82
N ALA A 883 16.30 -53.34 6.91
CA ALA A 883 15.74 -51.98 6.98
C ALA A 883 16.64 -50.90 6.34
N LEU A 884 17.97 -51.03 6.47
CA LEU A 884 18.95 -50.02 6.03
C LEU A 884 18.75 -49.53 4.57
N PRO A 885 18.54 -50.38 3.54
CA PRO A 885 18.46 -49.91 2.16
C PRO A 885 17.26 -49.00 1.86
N TRP A 886 16.18 -49.13 2.62
CA TRP A 886 14.92 -48.42 2.40
C TRP A 886 14.82 -47.11 3.21
N CYS A 887 15.77 -46.87 4.12
CA CYS A 887 15.79 -45.67 4.95
C CYS A 887 16.23 -44.45 4.15
N SER A 888 15.49 -43.35 4.25
CA SER A 888 16.00 -42.02 3.92
C SER A 888 17.01 -41.53 4.99
N VAL A 889 17.68 -40.39 4.78
CA VAL A 889 18.71 -39.89 5.71
C VAL A 889 18.12 -39.56 7.09
N SER A 890 16.92 -38.98 7.16
CA SER A 890 16.22 -38.72 8.43
C SER A 890 15.74 -40.01 9.11
N GLN A 891 15.16 -40.96 8.36
CA GLN A 891 14.78 -42.28 8.87
C GLN A 891 16.00 -43.04 9.44
N TRP A 892 17.13 -42.97 8.75
CA TRP A 892 18.39 -43.56 9.19
C TRP A 892 18.96 -42.88 10.43
N SER A 893 18.92 -41.55 10.49
CA SER A 893 19.37 -40.78 11.66
C SER A 893 18.59 -41.14 12.92
N ARG A 894 17.27 -41.38 12.79
CA ARG A 894 16.45 -41.93 13.88
C ARG A 894 16.94 -43.31 14.30
N LEU A 895 17.12 -44.25 13.36
CA LEU A 895 17.60 -45.59 13.68
C LEU A 895 18.97 -45.59 14.38
N LEU A 896 19.90 -44.71 13.97
CA LEU A 896 21.18 -44.52 14.67
C LEU A 896 20.96 -44.07 16.12
N GLY A 897 20.04 -43.14 16.37
CA GLY A 897 19.64 -42.75 17.74
C GLY A 897 19.13 -43.93 18.58
N ALA A 898 18.21 -44.73 18.04
CA ALA A 898 17.69 -45.93 18.72
C ALA A 898 18.80 -46.97 19.00
N LEU A 899 19.73 -47.17 18.06
CA LEU A 899 20.87 -48.08 18.24
C LEU A 899 21.84 -47.56 19.32
N ARG A 900 22.14 -46.26 19.34
CA ARG A 900 22.95 -45.62 20.39
C ARG A 900 22.33 -45.79 21.77
N GLU A 901 21.01 -45.65 21.91
CA GLU A 901 20.28 -45.88 23.17
C GLU A 901 20.29 -47.37 23.57
N LEU A 902 20.08 -48.30 22.65
CA LEU A 902 20.17 -49.74 22.95
C LEU A 902 21.59 -50.17 23.38
N ILE A 903 22.65 -49.58 22.80
CA ILE A 903 24.04 -49.83 23.20
C ILE A 903 24.32 -49.24 24.59
N SER A 904 23.87 -48.02 24.84
CA SER A 904 24.12 -47.28 26.09
C SER A 904 23.36 -47.87 27.28
N SER A 905 22.12 -48.31 27.06
CA SER A 905 21.28 -48.99 28.06
C SER A 905 21.61 -50.49 28.24
N GLY A 906 22.66 -51.00 27.58
CA GLY A 906 23.11 -52.39 27.69
C GLY A 906 22.17 -53.43 27.05
N ARG A 907 21.14 -53.00 26.33
CA ARG A 907 20.12 -53.87 25.69
C ARG A 907 20.62 -54.51 24.39
N LEU A 908 21.60 -53.90 23.72
CA LEU A 908 22.25 -54.43 22.52
C LEU A 908 23.69 -54.83 22.84
N HIS A 909 23.98 -56.13 22.79
CA HIS A 909 25.32 -56.65 22.95
C HIS A 909 26.05 -56.66 21.60
N VAL A 910 26.92 -55.67 21.40
CA VAL A 910 27.95 -55.70 20.36
C VAL A 910 29.29 -55.99 21.03
N PRO A 911 29.97 -57.12 20.72
CA PRO A 911 31.33 -57.34 21.19
C PRO A 911 32.27 -56.34 20.51
N PHE A 912 33.30 -55.88 21.22
CA PHE A 912 34.42 -55.21 20.55
C PHE A 912 35.10 -56.27 19.67
N SER A 913 35.09 -56.10 18.34
CA SER A 913 35.73 -57.04 17.40
C SER A 913 37.24 -56.77 17.32
N LEU A 914 37.87 -56.72 18.48
CA LEU A 914 39.28 -56.42 18.70
C LEU A 914 39.78 -57.37 19.78
N GLU A 915 40.45 -58.44 19.35
CA GLU A 915 41.20 -59.38 20.19
C GLU A 915 42.41 -58.71 20.91
N TYR A 916 42.49 -57.38 20.83
CA TYR A 916 43.56 -56.50 21.30
C TYR A 916 43.14 -55.55 22.43
N VAL A 917 41.84 -55.45 22.79
CA VAL A 917 41.41 -54.56 23.90
C VAL A 917 42.01 -55.03 25.23
N ASP A 918 42.05 -56.34 25.47
CA ASP A 918 42.71 -56.94 26.63
C ASP A 918 44.25 -56.78 26.61
N PHE A 919 44.81 -56.27 25.51
CA PHE A 919 46.23 -55.98 25.30
C PHE A 919 46.52 -54.47 25.14
N LEU A 920 45.52 -53.59 25.34
CA LEU A 920 45.65 -52.13 25.30
C LEU A 920 45.32 -51.48 26.67
N PRO A 921 46.04 -51.83 27.76
CA PRO A 921 45.68 -51.45 29.14
C PRO A 921 45.90 -49.96 29.48
N LEU A 922 46.22 -49.10 28.51
CA LEU A 922 46.64 -47.70 28.71
C LEU A 922 45.62 -46.65 28.22
N LEU A 923 44.52 -47.05 27.57
CA LEU A 923 43.55 -46.13 26.95
C LEU A 923 42.14 -46.28 27.54
N ASP A 924 41.49 -45.18 27.97
CA ASP A 924 40.13 -45.23 28.52
C ASP A 924 39.05 -45.11 27.42
N LEU A 925 38.95 -46.18 26.63
CA LEU A 925 37.94 -46.30 25.57
C LEU A 925 36.48 -46.34 26.08
N ARG A 926 36.21 -46.33 27.40
CA ARG A 926 34.84 -46.32 27.95
C ARG A 926 34.05 -45.10 27.47
N LYS A 927 34.70 -43.93 27.39
CA LYS A 927 34.12 -42.66 26.89
C LYS A 927 33.65 -42.75 25.41
N PHE A 928 34.17 -43.72 24.65
CA PHE A 928 33.91 -43.93 23.22
C PHE A 928 33.30 -45.30 22.89
N SER A 929 32.82 -46.01 23.91
CA SER A 929 32.30 -47.37 23.78
C SER A 929 31.04 -47.45 22.90
N CYS A 930 30.25 -46.38 22.81
CA CYS A 930 29.08 -46.31 21.96
C CYS A 930 29.46 -46.22 20.47
N GLU A 931 30.39 -45.32 20.13
CA GLU A 931 30.87 -45.09 18.76
C GLU A 931 31.61 -46.33 18.22
N LEU A 932 32.50 -46.92 19.03
CA LEU A 932 33.21 -48.15 18.66
C LEU A 932 32.23 -49.32 18.41
N ARG A 933 31.27 -49.54 19.30
CA ARG A 933 30.25 -50.60 19.14
C ARG A 933 29.32 -50.35 17.97
N LEU A 934 28.90 -49.10 17.74
CA LEU A 934 28.07 -48.73 16.59
C LEU A 934 28.83 -48.97 15.28
N SER A 935 30.10 -48.59 15.19
CA SER A 935 30.94 -48.84 14.02
C SER A 935 31.14 -50.34 13.74
N VAL A 936 31.42 -51.15 14.77
CA VAL A 936 31.51 -52.61 14.65
C VAL A 936 30.16 -53.22 14.21
N LEU A 937 29.04 -52.76 14.76
CA LEU A 937 27.70 -53.21 14.35
C LEU A 937 27.46 -52.94 12.87
N LEU A 938 27.71 -51.72 12.40
CA LEU A 938 27.53 -51.33 11.01
C LEU A 938 28.47 -52.09 10.06
N LEU A 939 29.70 -52.38 10.48
CA LEU A 939 30.59 -53.28 9.74
C LEU A 939 29.96 -54.67 9.58
N ARG A 940 29.37 -55.25 10.63
CA ARG A 940 28.70 -56.57 10.53
C ARG A 940 27.43 -56.53 9.69
N VAL A 941 26.64 -55.45 9.75
CA VAL A 941 25.47 -55.22 8.89
C VAL A 941 25.87 -55.24 7.41
N LEU A 942 26.98 -54.57 7.07
CA LEU A 942 27.45 -54.42 5.69
C LEU A 942 28.25 -55.64 5.21
N GLN A 943 28.94 -56.36 6.08
CA GLN A 943 29.47 -57.70 5.77
C GLN A 943 28.35 -58.70 5.43
N LEU A 944 27.19 -58.61 6.08
CA LEU A 944 26.03 -59.43 5.75
C LEU A 944 25.34 -58.97 4.44
N LEU A 945 25.22 -57.66 4.22
CA LEU A 945 24.60 -57.09 3.02
C LEU A 945 25.45 -57.31 1.75
N CYS A 946 26.78 -57.18 1.84
CA CYS A 946 27.70 -57.49 0.72
C CYS A 946 27.94 -59.01 0.58
N GLY A 947 27.38 -59.84 1.46
CA GLY A 947 27.47 -61.30 1.39
C GLY A 947 26.70 -61.88 0.20
N SER A 948 27.08 -63.08 -0.22
CA SER A 948 26.50 -63.78 -1.39
C SER A 948 24.99 -64.09 -1.28
N SER A 949 24.39 -63.97 -0.09
CA SER A 949 22.94 -64.10 0.10
C SER A 949 22.16 -62.81 -0.24
N CYS A 950 22.84 -61.66 -0.29
CA CYS A 950 22.22 -60.33 -0.40
C CYS A 950 22.75 -59.51 -1.58
N SER A 951 23.79 -59.99 -2.28
CA SER A 951 24.44 -59.32 -3.43
C SER A 951 23.51 -58.90 -4.58
N HIS A 952 22.34 -59.51 -4.69
CA HIS A 952 21.33 -59.22 -5.72
C HIS A 952 20.13 -58.39 -5.22
N TRP A 953 20.14 -57.90 -3.97
CA TRP A 953 19.01 -57.15 -3.40
C TRP A 953 18.89 -55.72 -3.91
N LEU A 954 19.97 -55.11 -4.41
CA LEU A 954 20.03 -53.67 -4.72
C LEU A 954 20.59 -53.39 -6.12
N SER A 955 20.04 -52.36 -6.77
CA SER A 955 20.59 -51.75 -7.97
C SER A 955 21.87 -50.96 -7.66
N ALA A 956 22.58 -50.51 -8.70
CA ALA A 956 23.75 -49.64 -8.55
C ALA A 956 23.44 -48.36 -7.71
N ASP A 957 22.29 -47.73 -7.94
CA ASP A 957 21.84 -46.55 -7.18
C ASP A 957 21.50 -46.89 -5.72
N GLY A 958 21.01 -48.11 -5.46
CA GLY A 958 20.79 -48.64 -4.12
C GLY A 958 22.11 -48.81 -3.36
N TRP A 959 23.15 -49.38 -4.01
CA TRP A 959 24.50 -49.45 -3.43
C TRP A 959 25.11 -48.06 -3.20
N ALA A 960 24.91 -47.12 -4.12
CA ALA A 960 25.30 -45.72 -3.94
C ALA A 960 24.63 -45.10 -2.71
N HIS A 961 23.35 -45.44 -2.47
CA HIS A 961 22.59 -44.98 -1.31
C HIS A 961 23.09 -45.59 0.00
N ILE A 962 23.38 -46.89 0.04
CA ILE A 962 24.03 -47.55 1.18
C ILE A 962 25.36 -46.85 1.53
N GLY A 963 26.19 -46.55 0.53
CA GLY A 963 27.42 -45.79 0.71
C GLY A 963 27.19 -44.41 1.35
N ARG A 964 26.16 -43.68 0.92
CA ARG A 964 25.77 -42.39 1.52
C ARG A 964 25.28 -42.54 2.96
N LEU A 965 24.44 -43.53 3.27
CA LEU A 965 23.92 -43.77 4.62
C LEU A 965 25.03 -44.17 5.61
N TYR A 966 25.99 -45.01 5.18
CA TYR A 966 27.12 -45.38 6.04
C TYR A 966 28.09 -44.21 6.24
N ALA A 967 28.42 -43.43 5.19
CA ALA A 967 29.21 -42.21 5.31
C ALA A 967 28.55 -41.18 6.26
N HIS A 968 27.22 -41.06 6.23
CA HIS A 968 26.46 -40.23 7.16
C HIS A 968 26.59 -40.72 8.62
N ALA A 969 26.44 -42.02 8.86
CA ALA A 969 26.62 -42.61 10.19
C ALA A 969 28.05 -42.39 10.75
N VAL A 970 29.06 -42.47 9.89
CA VAL A 970 30.45 -42.22 10.29
C VAL A 970 30.70 -40.73 10.55
N ARG A 971 30.13 -39.82 9.77
CA ARG A 971 30.17 -38.37 10.04
C ARG A 971 29.47 -38.00 11.35
N ASP A 972 28.35 -38.64 11.68
CA ASP A 972 27.66 -38.49 12.96
C ASP A 972 28.54 -38.95 14.14
N MET A 973 29.23 -40.09 14.00
CA MET A 973 30.24 -40.53 14.98
C MET A 973 31.39 -39.53 15.11
N ILE A 974 31.96 -39.01 14.01
CA ILE A 974 33.02 -37.98 14.03
C ILE A 974 32.54 -36.69 14.73
N ASN A 975 31.31 -36.24 14.47
CA ASN A 975 30.71 -35.11 15.18
C ASN A 975 30.56 -35.39 16.69
N THR A 976 30.27 -36.64 17.07
CA THR A 976 30.25 -37.04 18.48
C THR A 976 31.65 -37.02 19.10
N LEU A 977 32.70 -37.37 18.35
CA LEU A 977 34.10 -37.25 18.79
C LEU A 977 34.51 -35.77 18.97
N ARG A 978 34.19 -34.90 18.01
CA ARG A 978 34.41 -33.43 18.13
C ARG A 978 33.76 -32.84 19.39
N ALA A 979 32.58 -33.31 19.76
CA ALA A 979 31.88 -32.86 20.96
C ALA A 979 32.52 -33.38 22.26
N LYS A 980 33.17 -34.55 22.22
CA LYS A 980 33.90 -35.16 23.35
C LYS A 980 35.34 -34.65 23.49
N LEU A 981 35.92 -34.08 22.43
CA LEU A 981 37.22 -33.41 22.42
C LEU A 981 37.17 -32.15 21.53
N PRO A 982 36.78 -30.99 22.09
CA PRO A 982 36.82 -29.72 21.38
C PRO A 982 38.26 -29.32 21.04
N LEU A 983 38.48 -28.80 19.83
CA LEU A 983 39.77 -28.22 19.45
C LEU A 983 39.99 -26.88 20.19
N PRO A 984 41.20 -26.60 20.72
CA PRO A 984 41.50 -25.34 21.38
C PRO A 984 41.41 -24.17 20.38
N SER A 985 40.68 -23.11 20.75
CA SER A 985 40.54 -21.91 19.93
C SER A 985 41.87 -21.17 19.82
N SER A 986 42.35 -20.93 18.59
CA SER A 986 43.61 -20.23 18.33
C SER A 986 43.60 -18.80 18.87
N GLY A 987 44.39 -18.58 19.93
CA GLY A 987 44.43 -17.30 20.65
C GLY A 987 44.94 -16.15 19.77
N THR A 988 44.12 -15.12 19.59
CA THR A 988 44.53 -13.89 18.90
C THR A 988 45.35 -13.02 19.85
N GLY A 989 46.66 -12.91 19.62
CA GLY A 989 47.55 -12.11 20.47
C GLY A 989 47.28 -10.60 20.36
N ALA A 990 46.69 -10.01 21.40
CA ALA A 990 46.45 -8.57 21.50
C ALA A 990 47.46 -7.90 22.44
N VAL A 991 48.45 -7.20 21.88
CA VAL A 991 49.37 -6.32 22.62
C VAL A 991 48.81 -4.90 22.64
N SER A 992 48.84 -4.27 23.82
CA SER A 992 48.14 -3.01 24.13
C SER A 992 48.72 -1.77 23.42
N SER A 993 47.84 -0.87 22.99
CA SER A 993 48.14 0.58 22.91
C SER A 993 46.89 1.42 23.23
N SER A 994 47.10 2.70 23.56
CA SER A 994 46.23 3.52 24.42
C SER A 994 45.16 4.38 23.70
N THR A 995 43.92 4.37 24.25
CA THR A 995 43.05 5.52 24.70
C THR A 995 43.13 6.92 24.02
N PRO A 996 42.09 7.82 24.06
CA PRO A 996 40.91 7.83 24.96
C PRO A 996 39.51 8.30 24.42
N ALA A 997 38.46 8.01 25.22
CA ALA A 997 37.21 8.77 25.51
C ALA A 997 36.27 9.25 24.36
N SER A 998 34.93 9.14 24.47
CA SER A 998 34.12 9.71 25.58
C SER A 998 32.64 9.23 25.63
N THR A 999 32.13 9.08 26.86
CA THR A 999 30.70 9.15 27.34
C THR A 999 29.55 8.48 26.56
N ASP A 1000 29.06 7.36 27.12
CA ASP A 1000 27.70 7.14 27.72
C ASP A 1000 26.54 8.12 27.41
N PRO A 1001 25.26 7.68 27.43
CA PRO A 1001 24.71 6.63 28.33
C PRO A 1001 23.66 5.65 27.73
N ALA A 1002 23.06 4.70 28.47
CA ALA A 1002 23.53 3.77 29.51
C ALA A 1002 22.34 2.87 29.97
N ALA A 1003 22.52 1.54 30.15
CA ALA A 1003 21.54 0.67 30.81
C ALA A 1003 22.17 -0.65 31.34
N LYS A 1004 22.40 -0.75 32.66
CA LYS A 1004 22.72 -2.02 33.35
C LYS A 1004 22.29 -1.98 34.82
N THR A 1005 22.03 -3.16 35.38
CA THR A 1005 21.67 -3.40 36.79
C THR A 1005 22.90 -3.82 37.63
N SER A 1006 22.93 -3.34 38.88
CA SER A 1006 23.89 -3.64 39.95
C SER A 1006 23.17 -3.52 41.30
N GLU A 1007 23.52 -4.14 42.43
CA GLU A 1007 24.47 -5.21 42.82
C GLU A 1007 24.16 -5.61 44.30
N VAL A 1008 25.12 -6.23 45.02
CA VAL A 1008 25.29 -6.22 46.51
C VAL A 1008 24.42 -7.22 47.30
N SER A 1009 24.89 -7.92 48.37
CA SER A 1009 26.19 -8.49 48.78
C SER A 1009 26.00 -9.41 50.02
N LYS A 1010 27.10 -10.05 50.49
CA LYS A 1010 27.42 -10.63 51.83
C LYS A 1010 26.52 -10.15 53.01
N ASP A 1011 26.25 -10.93 54.08
CA ASP A 1011 27.26 -11.57 54.96
C ASP A 1011 26.73 -12.61 56.01
N SER A 1012 27.63 -13.49 56.48
CA SER A 1012 27.82 -14.10 57.83
C SER A 1012 26.72 -14.72 58.75
N LEU A 1013 26.95 -16.02 59.07
CA LEU A 1013 27.06 -16.68 60.42
C LEU A 1013 25.86 -17.19 61.29
N LYS A 1014 25.95 -18.50 61.64
CA LYS A 1014 25.73 -19.18 62.97
C LYS A 1014 24.30 -19.41 63.53
N ASP A 1015 24.04 -20.41 64.41
CA ASP A 1015 24.77 -21.63 64.89
C ASP A 1015 23.87 -22.88 64.57
N ASP A 1016 23.63 -24.02 65.26
CA ASP A 1016 23.88 -24.67 66.58
C ASP A 1016 23.78 -26.24 66.40
N ARG A 1017 24.29 -27.05 67.35
CA ARG A 1017 24.24 -28.54 67.49
C ARG A 1017 24.92 -29.37 66.37
N GLN A 1018 26.11 -29.98 66.53
CA GLN A 1018 26.61 -30.93 67.55
C GLN A 1018 25.79 -32.23 67.63
N VAL A 1019 26.33 -33.45 67.76
CA VAL A 1019 27.59 -34.03 68.34
C VAL A 1019 28.02 -35.23 67.40
N GLU A 1020 29.25 -35.76 67.22
CA GLU A 1020 30.51 -35.83 68.00
C GLU A 1020 31.82 -35.77 67.13
N GLU A 1021 32.71 -36.78 67.18
CA GLU A 1021 34.08 -36.85 66.61
C GLU A 1021 34.32 -38.17 65.81
N GLY A 1022 35.41 -38.41 65.06
CA GLY A 1022 36.66 -37.64 64.86
C GLY A 1022 37.56 -38.20 63.75
N THR A 1023 38.77 -37.63 63.57
CA THR A 1023 39.77 -38.00 62.54
C THR A 1023 41.08 -38.53 63.16
N PRO A 1024 42.04 -38.99 62.32
CA PRO A 1024 43.33 -38.31 62.41
C PRO A 1024 44.04 -38.03 61.06
N ILE A 1025 44.47 -36.77 60.92
CA ILE A 1025 45.81 -36.32 60.44
C ILE A 1025 46.25 -36.67 59.00
N LYS A 1026 46.62 -35.61 58.25
CA LYS A 1026 47.31 -35.66 56.94
C LYS A 1026 48.76 -36.14 57.05
N LEU A 1027 49.29 -36.73 55.98
CA LEU A 1027 50.61 -36.31 55.48
C LEU A 1027 50.67 -36.32 53.95
N GLU A 1028 51.56 -35.49 53.42
CA GLU A 1028 51.64 -34.97 52.06
C GLU A 1028 51.84 -36.01 50.93
N GLN A 1029 51.15 -35.79 49.81
CA GLN A 1029 51.78 -35.85 48.48
C GLN A 1029 51.08 -34.85 47.54
N MET A 1030 51.87 -34.16 46.72
CA MET A 1030 51.39 -33.27 45.66
C MET A 1030 51.49 -34.01 44.33
N GLU A 1031 50.37 -34.21 43.66
CA GLU A 1031 50.31 -34.35 42.21
C GLU A 1031 49.17 -33.47 41.70
N GLU A 1032 49.44 -32.68 40.65
CA GLU A 1032 48.41 -31.92 39.95
C GLU A 1032 47.70 -32.89 38.99
N GLU A 1033 46.40 -33.12 39.17
CA GLU A 1033 45.58 -33.80 38.15
C GLU A 1033 45.46 -32.89 36.92
N ALA A 1034 46.45 -32.96 36.03
CA ALA A 1034 46.40 -32.33 34.73
C ALA A 1034 45.21 -32.87 33.93
N GLU A 1035 44.39 -31.98 33.36
CA GLU A 1035 43.27 -32.35 32.49
C GLU A 1035 43.78 -33.17 31.29
N THR A 1036 43.66 -34.48 31.40
CA THR A 1036 44.15 -35.42 30.39
C THR A 1036 43.13 -35.49 29.26
N PHE A 1037 43.32 -34.62 28.26
CA PHE A 1037 42.52 -34.62 27.05
C PHE A 1037 42.58 -36.02 26.40
N PRO A 1038 41.42 -36.64 26.06
CA PRO A 1038 41.37 -38.00 25.50
C PRO A 1038 41.74 -38.04 24.01
N SER A 1039 42.83 -37.36 23.63
CA SER A 1039 43.31 -37.25 22.26
C SER A 1039 43.84 -38.58 21.72
N GLN A 1040 44.52 -39.36 22.56
CA GLN A 1040 44.97 -40.72 22.20
C GLN A 1040 43.80 -41.65 21.89
N GLU A 1041 42.75 -41.65 22.71
CA GLU A 1041 41.54 -42.40 22.45
C GLU A 1041 40.82 -41.92 21.18
N VAL A 1042 40.73 -40.60 20.94
CA VAL A 1042 40.12 -40.06 19.72
C VAL A 1042 40.92 -40.46 18.47
N LEU A 1043 42.25 -40.39 18.49
CA LEU A 1043 43.11 -40.86 17.40
C LEU A 1043 42.89 -42.36 17.14
N PHE A 1044 42.86 -43.18 18.19
CA PHE A 1044 42.57 -44.62 18.08
C PHE A 1044 41.19 -44.87 17.45
N VAL A 1045 40.13 -44.19 17.90
CA VAL A 1045 38.78 -44.34 17.34
C VAL A 1045 38.74 -43.90 15.87
N LEU A 1046 39.41 -42.80 15.51
CA LEU A 1046 39.53 -42.36 14.11
C LEU A 1046 40.25 -43.40 13.24
N SER A 1047 41.32 -44.04 13.74
CA SER A 1047 41.96 -45.17 13.05
C SER A 1047 41.01 -46.36 12.87
N GLN A 1048 40.22 -46.73 13.89
CA GLN A 1048 39.22 -47.81 13.76
C GLN A 1048 38.11 -47.47 12.75
N LEU A 1049 37.61 -46.23 12.76
CA LEU A 1049 36.65 -45.75 11.77
C LEU A 1049 37.23 -45.84 10.35
N PHE A 1050 38.50 -45.43 10.14
CA PHE A 1050 39.18 -45.57 8.86
C PHE A 1050 39.28 -47.03 8.41
N CYS A 1051 39.69 -47.94 9.31
CA CYS A 1051 39.77 -49.38 9.04
C CYS A 1051 38.42 -49.93 8.54
N HIS A 1052 37.32 -49.59 9.22
CA HIS A 1052 35.99 -50.08 8.87
C HIS A 1052 35.48 -49.47 7.55
N VAL A 1053 35.67 -48.16 7.31
CA VAL A 1053 35.30 -47.54 6.03
C VAL A 1053 36.06 -48.16 4.87
N GLN A 1054 37.38 -48.36 4.99
CA GLN A 1054 38.20 -48.98 3.95
C GLN A 1054 37.79 -50.45 3.70
N HIS A 1055 37.52 -51.23 4.75
CA HIS A 1055 37.05 -52.61 4.62
C HIS A 1055 35.71 -52.68 3.86
N ILE A 1056 34.77 -51.77 4.13
CA ILE A 1056 33.50 -51.68 3.40
C ILE A 1056 33.72 -51.18 1.97
N GLN A 1057 34.65 -50.24 1.74
CA GLN A 1057 34.99 -49.73 0.41
C GLN A 1057 35.56 -50.81 -0.52
N VAL A 1058 36.20 -51.85 0.01
CA VAL A 1058 36.67 -53.04 -0.72
C VAL A 1058 35.55 -54.08 -0.92
N MET A 1059 34.57 -54.16 -0.03
CA MET A 1059 33.44 -55.11 -0.15
C MET A 1059 32.30 -54.64 -1.08
N MET A 1060 32.13 -53.34 -1.28
CA MET A 1060 31.01 -52.83 -2.10
C MET A 1060 31.25 -53.02 -3.61
N PRO A 1061 30.19 -53.24 -4.41
CA PRO A 1061 30.32 -53.40 -5.86
C PRO A 1061 31.04 -52.23 -6.56
N LEU A 1062 31.89 -52.59 -7.53
CA LEU A 1062 32.71 -51.68 -8.33
C LEU A 1062 31.93 -50.44 -8.82
N GLY A 1063 32.42 -49.27 -8.44
CA GLY A 1063 31.94 -47.96 -8.90
C GLY A 1063 31.16 -47.13 -7.89
N GLN A 1064 30.62 -47.71 -6.82
CA GLN A 1064 29.70 -47.01 -5.88
C GLN A 1064 30.35 -46.54 -4.57
N CYS A 1065 31.66 -46.27 -4.61
CA CYS A 1065 32.49 -46.04 -3.42
C CYS A 1065 32.84 -44.58 -3.12
N GLU A 1066 32.42 -43.62 -3.94
CA GLU A 1066 32.75 -42.18 -3.76
C GLU A 1066 32.38 -41.62 -2.38
N PRO A 1067 31.19 -41.88 -1.80
CA PRO A 1067 30.86 -41.38 -0.45
C PRO A 1067 31.81 -41.92 0.64
N LEU A 1068 32.34 -43.13 0.48
CA LEU A 1068 33.27 -43.75 1.43
C LEU A 1068 34.70 -43.23 1.27
N PHE A 1069 35.12 -42.94 0.04
CA PHE A 1069 36.37 -42.25 -0.25
C PHE A 1069 36.39 -40.85 0.36
N LEU A 1070 35.32 -40.05 0.16
CA LEU A 1070 35.17 -38.73 0.76
C LEU A 1070 35.12 -38.81 2.30
N CYS A 1071 34.41 -39.80 2.86
CA CYS A 1071 34.40 -40.06 4.30
C CYS A 1071 35.79 -40.45 4.85
N SER A 1072 36.59 -41.19 4.08
CA SER A 1072 37.95 -41.58 4.46
C SER A 1072 38.88 -40.36 4.50
N LEU A 1073 38.77 -39.45 3.52
CA LEU A 1073 39.49 -38.16 3.53
C LEU A 1073 39.04 -37.25 4.68
N GLU A 1074 37.76 -37.27 5.02
CA GLU A 1074 37.23 -36.56 6.20
C GLU A 1074 37.83 -37.10 7.50
N ILE A 1075 37.88 -38.43 7.69
CA ILE A 1075 38.54 -39.05 8.87
C ILE A 1075 40.02 -38.65 8.96
N LEU A 1076 40.78 -38.76 7.86
CA LEU A 1076 42.21 -38.41 7.85
C LEU A 1076 42.44 -36.91 8.16
N SER A 1077 41.56 -36.03 7.68
CA SER A 1077 41.63 -34.59 7.97
C SER A 1077 41.30 -34.28 9.44
N HIS A 1078 40.48 -35.10 10.11
CA HIS A 1078 40.27 -35.01 11.56
C HIS A 1078 41.47 -35.54 12.34
N TYR A 1079 42.07 -36.64 11.90
CA TYR A 1079 43.26 -37.22 12.52
C TYR A 1079 44.42 -36.19 12.51
N GLU A 1080 44.66 -35.55 11.36
CA GLU A 1080 45.60 -34.45 11.19
C GLU A 1080 45.28 -33.25 12.11
N ALA A 1081 44.01 -32.85 12.22
CA ALA A 1081 43.61 -31.73 13.09
C ALA A 1081 43.80 -32.02 14.59
N ILE A 1082 43.56 -33.26 15.05
CA ILE A 1082 43.83 -33.66 16.43
C ILE A 1082 45.34 -33.74 16.68
N MET A 1083 46.13 -34.32 15.77
CA MET A 1083 47.60 -34.34 15.85
C MET A 1083 48.20 -32.93 15.91
N GLY A 1084 47.68 -31.99 15.12
CA GLY A 1084 48.15 -30.59 15.10
C GLY A 1084 47.74 -29.77 16.32
N ALA A 1085 46.62 -30.10 16.97
CA ALA A 1085 46.15 -29.42 18.17
C ALA A 1085 46.72 -29.99 19.47
N PHE A 1086 47.08 -31.28 19.48
CA PHE A 1086 47.59 -32.00 20.65
C PHE A 1086 48.85 -32.80 20.25
N PRO A 1087 49.99 -32.15 19.98
CA PRO A 1087 51.17 -32.79 19.39
C PRO A 1087 51.76 -33.90 20.28
N ASP A 1088 51.66 -33.78 21.61
CA ASP A 1088 52.15 -34.77 22.57
C ASP A 1088 51.32 -36.08 22.61
N SER A 1089 50.23 -36.16 21.83
CA SER A 1089 49.34 -37.33 21.82
C SER A 1089 49.97 -38.60 21.22
N SER A 1090 51.02 -38.47 20.41
CA SER A 1090 51.64 -39.63 19.74
C SER A 1090 53.13 -39.38 19.55
N SER A 1091 53.97 -40.32 19.97
CA SER A 1091 55.39 -40.24 19.68
C SER A 1091 55.65 -40.34 18.16
N PRO A 1092 56.79 -39.84 17.65
CA PRO A 1092 57.13 -39.97 16.24
C PRO A 1092 57.09 -41.42 15.74
N LEU A 1093 57.47 -42.39 16.59
CA LEU A 1093 57.45 -43.82 16.27
C LEU A 1093 56.02 -44.37 16.14
N GLU A 1094 55.11 -43.99 17.05
CA GLU A 1094 53.70 -44.38 16.97
C GLU A 1094 53.01 -43.75 15.77
N SER A 1095 53.36 -42.51 15.43
CA SER A 1095 52.83 -41.79 14.27
C SER A 1095 53.35 -42.38 12.95
N ASP A 1096 54.63 -42.76 12.87
CA ASP A 1096 55.19 -43.47 11.71
C ASP A 1096 54.60 -44.89 11.55
N ASN A 1097 54.45 -45.64 12.65
CA ASN A 1097 53.77 -46.94 12.66
C ASN A 1097 52.31 -46.81 12.19
N THR A 1098 51.60 -45.79 12.65
CA THR A 1098 50.21 -45.54 12.25
C THR A 1098 50.13 -45.11 10.78
N ARG A 1099 51.05 -44.28 10.29
CA ARG A 1099 51.14 -43.95 8.86
C ARG A 1099 51.34 -45.21 8.00
N HIS A 1100 52.24 -46.10 8.42
CA HIS A 1100 52.48 -47.39 7.74
C HIS A 1100 51.21 -48.26 7.73
N PHE A 1101 50.57 -48.45 8.88
CA PHE A 1101 49.33 -49.23 9.03
C PHE A 1101 48.19 -48.70 8.15
N LEU A 1102 47.91 -47.39 8.19
CA LEU A 1102 46.87 -46.77 7.36
C LEU A 1102 47.19 -46.90 5.85
N THR A 1103 48.47 -46.81 5.47
CA THR A 1103 48.92 -47.06 4.08
C THR A 1103 48.65 -48.50 3.67
N THR A 1104 49.04 -49.49 4.48
CA THR A 1104 48.83 -50.93 4.20
C THR A 1104 47.35 -51.33 4.12
N ILE A 1105 46.46 -50.65 4.86
CA ILE A 1105 45.01 -50.81 4.69
C ILE A 1105 44.55 -50.22 3.36
N THR A 1106 44.97 -49.00 3.03
CA THR A 1106 44.64 -48.31 1.78
C THR A 1106 45.17 -49.05 0.54
N ASP A 1107 46.23 -49.86 0.70
CA ASP A 1107 46.81 -50.64 -0.39
C ASP A 1107 45.84 -51.65 -1.02
N ASN A 1108 44.79 -52.07 -0.30
CA ASN A 1108 43.77 -53.02 -0.75
C ASN A 1108 42.70 -52.39 -1.66
N LEU A 1109 42.71 -51.06 -1.89
CA LEU A 1109 41.78 -50.41 -2.80
C LEU A 1109 42.09 -50.72 -4.27
N GLU A 1110 41.07 -51.15 -5.01
CA GLU A 1110 41.16 -51.44 -6.45
C GLU A 1110 41.30 -50.17 -7.30
N ASN A 1111 40.61 -49.08 -6.92
CA ASN A 1111 40.69 -47.79 -7.62
C ASN A 1111 42.01 -47.06 -7.31
N GLN A 1112 42.87 -46.95 -8.33
CA GLN A 1112 44.22 -46.39 -8.19
C GLN A 1112 44.23 -44.88 -7.92
N GLU A 1113 43.26 -44.11 -8.41
CA GLU A 1113 43.17 -42.67 -8.17
C GLU A 1113 42.77 -42.39 -6.72
N MET A 1114 41.73 -43.06 -6.22
CA MET A 1114 41.31 -42.98 -4.82
C MET A 1114 42.43 -43.44 -3.87
N LYS A 1115 43.11 -44.54 -4.21
CA LYS A 1115 44.28 -45.05 -3.49
C LYS A 1115 45.41 -44.02 -3.42
N ALA A 1116 45.80 -43.42 -4.55
CA ALA A 1116 46.87 -42.42 -4.59
C ALA A 1116 46.55 -41.17 -3.77
N VAL A 1117 45.32 -40.65 -3.84
CA VAL A 1117 44.91 -39.47 -3.06
C VAL A 1117 44.86 -39.77 -1.56
N LEU A 1118 44.39 -40.95 -1.14
CA LEU A 1118 44.43 -41.37 0.26
C LEU A 1118 45.86 -41.57 0.76
N GLN A 1119 46.74 -42.21 -0.03
CA GLN A 1119 48.16 -42.36 0.33
C GLN A 1119 48.88 -41.00 0.43
N GLN A 1120 48.57 -40.04 -0.46
CA GLN A 1120 49.06 -38.67 -0.35
C GLN A 1120 48.59 -37.99 0.95
N LYS A 1121 47.31 -38.16 1.32
CA LYS A 1121 46.78 -37.57 2.55
C LYS A 1121 47.33 -38.23 3.82
N ILE A 1122 47.56 -39.55 3.80
CA ILE A 1122 48.23 -40.29 4.89
C ILE A 1122 49.68 -39.82 5.06
N ALA A 1123 50.41 -39.54 3.97
CA ALA A 1123 51.76 -39.00 4.04
C ALA A 1123 51.83 -37.61 4.72
N GLN A 1124 50.76 -36.81 4.63
CA GLN A 1124 50.72 -35.44 5.16
C GLN A 1124 50.45 -35.36 6.68
N LEU A 1125 49.94 -36.42 7.32
CA LEU A 1125 49.45 -36.42 8.72
C LEU A 1125 50.44 -35.95 9.81
N VAL A 1126 51.72 -35.80 9.49
CA VAL A 1126 52.80 -35.38 10.42
C VAL A 1126 53.68 -34.27 9.81
N SER A 1127 53.30 -33.73 8.64
CA SER A 1127 54.14 -32.79 7.87
C SER A 1127 54.05 -31.33 8.33
N SER A 1128 53.19 -31.01 9.30
CA SER A 1128 52.94 -29.64 9.80
C SER A 1128 53.65 -29.32 11.12
N ALA A 1129 54.53 -30.19 11.61
CA ALA A 1129 55.38 -29.97 12.78
C ALA A 1129 56.78 -29.43 12.37
N ALA A 1130 56.81 -28.24 11.77
CA ALA A 1130 58.01 -27.54 11.32
C ALA A 1130 57.84 -26.01 11.40
#